data_AF-A0AAW8NNK3-F1
#
_entry.id   AF-A0AAW8NNK3-F1
#
_cell.length_a   1.000
_cell.length_b   1.000
_cell.length_c   1.000
_cell.angle_alpha   90.00
_cell.angle_beta   90.00
_cell.angle_gamma   90.00
#
_symmetry.space_group_name_H-M   'P 1'
#
loop_
_entity.id
_entity.type
_entity.pdbx_description
1 polymer ?
#
loop_
_entity_poly.entity_id
_entity_poly.type
_entity_poly.pdbx_seq_one_letter_code
_entity_poly.pdbx_strand_id
1 'polypeptide(L)'
;MKSAYSIFIAFIWSFLLVGCGGGGSISNDPDGGGTPEPTDVISIALAISNTEITAATPATITATVTSSLNGPVNNTLVTFTLNDETIGAFDPVTGTALTNSDGIATIELATLNIKGAGTVSATVEGLEGNPPTVGFNMEGDGGDAENGNLLSLSLTDGNGTEINTISQDQPGTIKATYTNASNEPIINEVISFTASLGKLAPESGTALTNESGVASIAITAGDVEGAANITATVGDLSQSLGFTTKGDEVTSKPIDAYELTLTVVDSANAELREISHLVPGQVVATLTKDGQNTAFEKITFDVAGEGNLNPSSGSALTNANGDATVNLITGAIAGAGTVTASFTLEQDTISAEYNYSVVGDAPGGDGEENALSISLINSITGSVTSSISSAEPGRVNVTLTDKDGAPISGKVISFSSTLGAFLPSNGTALTDAIGKASIILSAGSIEGAGEVTAVYGDVQSKVGFQTAGDEIDPVEASPEIDFNIYDCSNAVGWDKALKNFEVCTVTDNITNDNPGIIGATVTRSGSTQPLQQILVSAATTLGAISPASGTAITNASGKAVLDLYANGDVGAGEVSLKVQEIVSTKAFEIGRVDISLTISTEVGSNTIPAGGSTIVEVTVFNPDGSLSTGQPFQLEFTSECVAANTAFIDTPVVTTAGKGFATYRAAGCEGTDAITVTAVTGGSSVTASTNVNVDSVSVGAIQYLSATPKIIALRGTGGIAGAGSRSETSVVSFKLLDESNQAAPNELVCFELSTDVGGMTLTPSPLAADYAKCSNMPQVGDPEYPSDITLPNKYAVGYTNAAGEVAVTVHAGDIPTAVKVFALWSDSTSSGHNAVISNTSDELAVTTGIADNDSFSLSTSISNPEGWNYDNEIVTVNVLAADHFNNLVPAGTTITYRTEGGGIDASCSTGVKDNGEPNGACSVEWRSQDPRPFETIAVVCPNGGYSDGSASSTVPPCMGNDYALFVDGTNSILPEPRPGRATITALAIGEESFVDLNGNGLFDDGEYFLDLSEAFTDHNEDGRYRNKPRFVGDAALGSEPAGSVNEEFIDYNRDQVFNEGDDKYTGLLCASGAEASCTDTGTGNFQAQLNVFRNNTIVMSGSVPYLRLVNINKATNAISQVAPIDLITNNTETVYLFASDLNNNTLPYGTTISAETDNGELTGTTSYEVGSNTAMRPAVYSFSVSREATPNQKSTGTLVITVKTPKGDPVSVTVTVNDAG
;
A
#
# COMPACT_ATOMS: atom_id res chain seq x y z
N MET A 1 -65.05 -3.01 -29.29
CA MET A 1 -64.88 -2.60 -30.70
C MET A 1 -63.63 -3.31 -31.19
N LYS A 2 -63.78 -4.39 -31.97
CA LYS A 2 -63.41 -4.45 -33.39
C LYS A 2 -62.00 -3.86 -33.61
N SER A 3 -60.98 -4.64 -33.94
CA SER A 3 -60.94 -5.62 -35.04
C SER A 3 -59.75 -6.56 -34.78
N ALA A 4 -59.87 -7.88 -34.60
CA ALA A 4 -60.55 -8.94 -35.35
C ALA A 4 -59.59 -9.74 -36.25
N TYR A 5 -59.86 -11.05 -36.24
CA TYR A 5 -59.45 -12.08 -37.19
C TYR A 5 -58.07 -12.72 -37.03
N SER A 6 -57.92 -13.47 -35.92
CA SER A 6 -57.44 -14.86 -35.98
C SER A 6 -58.35 -15.72 -35.11
N ILE A 7 -59.52 -16.02 -35.66
CA ILE A 7 -60.52 -16.95 -35.15
C ILE A 7 -60.27 -18.30 -35.83
N PHE A 8 -60.30 -19.41 -35.09
CA PHE A 8 -61.10 -20.62 -35.34
C PHE A 8 -60.39 -21.88 -34.83
N ILE A 9 -61.11 -22.67 -34.01
CA ILE A 9 -60.77 -24.03 -33.54
C ILE A 9 -59.77 -23.99 -32.36
N ALA A 10 -60.18 -24.04 -31.09
CA ALA A 10 -60.54 -25.30 -30.44
C ALA A 10 -61.21 -25.09 -29.07
N PHE A 11 -62.13 -24.12 -28.94
CA PHE A 11 -62.85 -23.85 -27.68
C PHE A 11 -64.35 -24.12 -27.73
N ILE A 12 -64.78 -25.00 -28.64
CA ILE A 12 -66.13 -25.58 -28.59
C ILE A 12 -65.90 -27.07 -28.36
N TRP A 13 -66.19 -27.53 -27.15
CA TRP A 13 -67.20 -28.55 -26.88
C TRP A 13 -67.23 -28.75 -25.35
N SER A 14 -68.08 -27.94 -24.74
CA SER A 14 -68.65 -28.14 -23.43
C SER A 14 -69.38 -29.49 -23.39
N PHE A 15 -69.25 -30.21 -22.26
CA PHE A 15 -70.32 -30.94 -21.59
C PHE A 15 -71.30 -31.77 -22.44
N LEU A 16 -71.20 -33.11 -22.37
CA LEU A 16 -72.21 -34.05 -21.83
C LEU A 16 -72.11 -35.48 -22.42
N LEU A 17 -72.43 -36.45 -21.55
CA LEU A 17 -73.03 -37.80 -21.77
C LEU A 17 -72.17 -39.08 -21.66
N VAL A 18 -72.38 -39.78 -20.54
CA VAL A 18 -72.85 -41.19 -20.35
C VAL A 18 -72.64 -42.19 -21.51
N GLY A 19 -72.04 -43.35 -21.21
CA GLY A 19 -72.25 -44.57 -22.02
C GLY A 19 -71.30 -45.76 -21.81
N CYS A 20 -71.70 -46.66 -20.90
CA CYS A 20 -71.59 -48.14 -20.92
C CYS A 20 -70.74 -48.87 -22.01
N GLY A 21 -69.93 -49.84 -21.58
CA GLY A 21 -70.04 -51.22 -22.09
C GLY A 21 -68.81 -51.94 -22.68
N GLY A 22 -68.39 -53.04 -22.01
CA GLY A 22 -67.82 -54.27 -22.61
C GLY A 22 -66.29 -54.44 -22.50
N GLY A 23 -65.69 -55.57 -22.07
CA GLY A 23 -66.20 -56.88 -21.63
C GLY A 23 -65.27 -58.04 -22.08
N GLY A 24 -64.81 -58.88 -21.14
CA GLY A 24 -64.31 -60.28 -21.29
C GLY A 24 -62.95 -60.52 -22.00
N SER A 25 -62.14 -61.55 -21.71
CA SER A 25 -62.43 -62.88 -21.11
C SER A 25 -61.22 -63.58 -20.44
N ILE A 26 -61.59 -64.50 -19.55
CA ILE A 26 -60.91 -65.62 -18.87
C ILE A 26 -59.86 -66.43 -19.68
N SER A 27 -58.81 -66.88 -18.98
CA SER A 27 -58.26 -68.24 -19.10
C SER A 27 -57.82 -68.77 -17.71
N ASN A 28 -58.35 -69.93 -17.33
CA ASN A 28 -57.96 -70.69 -16.14
C ASN A 28 -56.83 -71.67 -16.52
N ASP A 29 -55.77 -71.73 -15.73
CA ASP A 29 -55.11 -73.00 -15.35
C ASP A 29 -54.44 -72.83 -13.97
N PRO A 30 -54.39 -73.88 -13.12
CA PRO A 30 -54.21 -73.79 -11.69
C PRO A 30 -52.75 -73.99 -11.30
N ASP A 31 -52.19 -73.08 -10.50
CA ASP A 31 -51.38 -73.42 -9.33
C ASP A 31 -51.10 -72.14 -8.53
N GLY A 32 -51.02 -72.30 -7.22
CA GLY A 32 -51.26 -71.25 -6.22
C GLY A 32 -50.45 -69.96 -6.36
N GLY A 33 -51.12 -68.84 -6.08
CA GLY A 33 -50.49 -67.56 -5.80
C GLY A 33 -51.46 -66.74 -4.97
N GLY A 34 -51.07 -66.45 -3.72
CA GLY A 34 -51.82 -65.55 -2.84
C GLY A 34 -52.05 -64.22 -3.54
N THR A 35 -53.22 -63.63 -3.32
CA THR A 35 -53.48 -62.23 -3.66
C THR A 35 -52.35 -61.36 -3.09
N PRO A 36 -51.66 -60.52 -3.87
CA PRO A 36 -50.69 -59.58 -3.32
C PRO A 36 -51.44 -58.68 -2.33
N GLU A 37 -50.96 -58.60 -1.10
CA GLU A 37 -51.37 -57.50 -0.24
C GLU A 37 -50.98 -56.18 -0.94
N PRO A 38 -51.83 -55.15 -0.89
CA PRO A 38 -51.47 -53.84 -1.43
C PRO A 38 -50.20 -53.35 -0.72
N THR A 39 -49.10 -53.22 -1.47
CA THR A 39 -47.85 -52.65 -0.97
C THR A 39 -48.02 -51.15 -0.76
N ASP A 40 -47.61 -50.67 0.40
CA ASP A 40 -47.64 -49.24 0.71
C ASP A 40 -46.61 -48.50 -0.11
N VAL A 41 -47.07 -47.56 -0.93
CA VAL A 41 -46.22 -46.74 -1.79
C VAL A 41 -46.24 -45.34 -1.22
N ILE A 42 -45.07 -44.91 -0.73
CA ILE A 42 -44.86 -43.53 -0.30
C ILE A 42 -44.55 -42.68 -1.53
N SER A 43 -45.23 -41.55 -1.66
CA SER A 43 -45.03 -40.58 -2.72
C SER A 43 -44.88 -39.18 -2.15
N ILE A 44 -44.03 -38.38 -2.79
CA ILE A 44 -43.83 -36.96 -2.47
C ILE A 44 -44.37 -36.11 -3.63
N ALA A 45 -45.21 -35.13 -3.30
CA ALA A 45 -45.49 -34.00 -4.18
C ALA A 45 -44.68 -32.78 -3.71
N LEU A 46 -43.83 -32.24 -4.59
CA LEU A 46 -42.98 -31.09 -4.29
C LEU A 46 -43.51 -29.83 -4.97
N ALA A 47 -43.59 -28.73 -4.23
CA ALA A 47 -44.01 -27.44 -4.73
C ALA A 47 -43.08 -26.33 -4.22
N ILE A 48 -42.94 -25.27 -5.01
CA ILE A 48 -42.22 -24.06 -4.63
C ILE A 48 -43.17 -22.87 -4.71
N SER A 49 -43.06 -21.95 -3.75
CA SER A 49 -43.91 -20.75 -3.67
C SER A 49 -43.65 -19.72 -4.79
N ASN A 50 -42.41 -19.60 -5.26
CA ASN A 50 -41.99 -18.78 -6.39
C ASN A 50 -40.77 -19.41 -7.09
N THR A 51 -40.65 -19.22 -8.40
CA THR A 51 -39.53 -19.75 -9.19
C THR A 51 -38.44 -18.74 -9.48
N GLU A 52 -38.63 -17.47 -9.11
CA GLU A 52 -37.61 -16.41 -9.20
C GLU A 52 -37.32 -15.97 -7.76
N ILE A 53 -36.15 -16.32 -7.24
CA ILE A 53 -35.80 -16.21 -5.83
C ILE A 53 -34.78 -15.09 -5.69
N THR A 54 -35.12 -14.13 -4.84
CA THR A 54 -34.26 -12.98 -4.50
C THR A 54 -34.10 -12.93 -2.99
N ALA A 55 -33.09 -12.22 -2.49
CA ALA A 55 -32.90 -12.03 -1.04
C ALA A 55 -34.14 -11.37 -0.39
N ALA A 56 -34.86 -10.52 -1.14
CA ALA A 56 -36.10 -9.89 -0.67
C ALA A 56 -37.34 -10.81 -0.78
N THR A 57 -37.28 -11.89 -1.56
CA THR A 57 -38.38 -12.84 -1.77
C THR A 57 -37.88 -14.28 -1.77
N PRO A 58 -37.47 -14.80 -0.59
CA PRO A 58 -37.08 -16.20 -0.44
C PRO A 58 -38.26 -17.13 -0.76
N ALA A 59 -37.96 -18.34 -1.21
CA ALA A 59 -38.97 -19.31 -1.60
C ALA A 59 -39.18 -20.36 -0.52
N THR A 60 -40.42 -20.55 -0.08
CA THR A 60 -40.80 -21.74 0.68
C THR A 60 -40.95 -22.94 -0.25
N ILE A 61 -40.22 -24.02 0.03
CA ILE A 61 -40.39 -25.35 -0.57
C ILE A 61 -41.36 -26.14 0.30
N THR A 62 -42.34 -26.80 -0.33
CA THR A 62 -43.34 -27.63 0.35
C THR A 62 -43.30 -29.04 -0.21
N ALA A 63 -42.97 -30.02 0.64
CA ALA A 63 -43.07 -31.44 0.34
C ALA A 63 -44.31 -32.03 1.01
N THR A 64 -45.22 -32.61 0.23
CA THR A 64 -46.40 -33.34 0.74
C THR A 64 -46.17 -34.84 0.58
N VAL A 65 -46.04 -35.54 1.70
CA VAL A 65 -45.77 -36.98 1.75
C VAL A 65 -47.08 -37.74 1.94
N THR A 66 -47.39 -38.64 1.01
CA THR A 66 -48.61 -39.46 1.05
C THR A 66 -48.31 -40.94 0.83
N SER A 67 -48.93 -41.77 1.65
CA SER A 67 -48.97 -43.23 1.58
C SER A 67 -50.20 -43.67 0.78
N SER A 68 -50.02 -44.64 -0.12
CA SER A 68 -51.11 -45.19 -0.94
C SER A 68 -52.16 -45.97 -0.13
N LEU A 69 -51.82 -46.44 1.08
CA LEU A 69 -52.76 -47.07 2.00
C LEU A 69 -53.30 -46.14 3.10
N ASN A 70 -52.46 -45.25 3.62
CA ASN A 70 -52.70 -44.53 4.88
C ASN A 70 -52.96 -43.02 4.71
N GLY A 71 -52.85 -42.47 3.50
CA GLY A 71 -53.03 -41.04 3.26
C GLY A 71 -51.83 -40.21 3.71
N PRO A 72 -52.01 -38.98 4.23
CA PRO A 72 -50.88 -38.13 4.62
C PRO A 72 -50.03 -38.73 5.73
N VAL A 73 -48.70 -38.68 5.58
CA VAL A 73 -47.75 -39.31 6.51
C VAL A 73 -47.16 -38.25 7.44
N ASN A 74 -47.52 -38.30 8.73
CA ASN A 74 -47.13 -37.33 9.76
C ASN A 74 -45.81 -37.70 10.46
N ASN A 75 -45.07 -36.71 10.95
CA ASN A 75 -43.82 -36.84 11.70
C ASN A 75 -42.73 -37.61 10.96
N THR A 76 -42.69 -37.51 9.64
CA THR A 76 -41.64 -38.14 8.81
C THR A 76 -40.61 -37.09 8.39
N LEU A 77 -39.33 -37.44 8.51
CA LEU A 77 -38.23 -36.55 8.15
C LEU A 77 -38.09 -36.47 6.62
N VAL A 78 -38.25 -35.28 6.08
CA VAL A 78 -38.01 -34.97 4.68
C VAL A 78 -36.67 -34.25 4.56
N THR A 79 -35.82 -34.73 3.66
CA THR A 79 -34.53 -34.11 3.32
C THR A 79 -34.64 -33.43 1.97
N PHE A 80 -34.35 -32.14 1.94
CA PHE A 80 -34.30 -31.30 0.74
C PHE A 80 -32.85 -31.14 0.29
N THR A 81 -32.62 -31.19 -1.02
CA THR A 81 -31.27 -31.11 -1.60
C THR A 81 -31.29 -30.23 -2.84
N LEU A 82 -30.35 -29.30 -2.94
CA LEU A 82 -30.12 -28.49 -4.13
C LEU A 82 -29.15 -29.23 -5.07
N ASN A 83 -29.33 -29.07 -6.38
CA ASN A 83 -28.37 -29.60 -7.35
C ASN A 83 -27.05 -28.81 -7.38
N ASP A 84 -27.07 -27.58 -6.88
CA ASP A 84 -25.92 -26.69 -6.73
C ASP A 84 -26.15 -25.88 -5.44
N GLU A 85 -25.34 -26.14 -4.41
CA GLU A 85 -25.43 -25.47 -3.11
C GLU A 85 -24.76 -24.08 -3.14
N THR A 86 -24.03 -23.73 -4.20
CA THR A 86 -23.35 -22.44 -4.32
C THR A 86 -24.30 -21.30 -4.71
N ILE A 87 -25.50 -21.64 -5.23
CA ILE A 87 -26.50 -20.67 -5.70
C ILE A 87 -27.60 -20.36 -4.67
N GLY A 88 -27.76 -21.16 -3.62
CA GLY A 88 -28.82 -20.99 -2.62
C GLY A 88 -28.60 -21.77 -1.33
N ALA A 89 -29.23 -21.34 -0.24
CA ALA A 89 -29.12 -21.97 1.07
C ALA A 89 -30.52 -22.23 1.68
N PHE A 90 -30.65 -23.31 2.45
CA PHE A 90 -31.89 -23.62 3.16
C PHE A 90 -31.92 -22.99 4.56
N ASP A 91 -33.11 -22.67 5.05
CA ASP A 91 -33.37 -22.41 6.48
C ASP A 91 -34.42 -23.41 7.00
N PRO A 92 -34.03 -24.34 7.91
CA PRO A 92 -32.69 -24.48 8.50
C PRO A 92 -31.65 -25.02 7.51
N VAL A 93 -30.39 -24.62 7.70
CA VAL A 93 -29.24 -25.01 6.84
C VAL A 93 -29.01 -26.52 6.77
N THR A 94 -29.57 -27.28 7.71
CA THR A 94 -29.54 -28.73 7.72
C THR A 94 -30.38 -29.36 6.60
N GLY A 95 -31.14 -28.57 5.83
CA GLY A 95 -31.89 -29.04 4.66
C GLY A 95 -33.01 -30.03 5.01
N THR A 96 -33.50 -30.04 6.25
CA THR A 96 -34.40 -31.10 6.75
C THR A 96 -35.61 -30.53 7.50
N ALA A 97 -36.78 -31.14 7.31
CA ALA A 97 -38.01 -30.78 8.04
C ALA A 97 -38.92 -32.00 8.29
N LEU A 98 -39.65 -32.01 9.41
CA LEU A 98 -40.65 -33.04 9.72
C LEU A 98 -42.00 -32.69 9.08
N THR A 99 -42.71 -33.69 8.57
CA THR A 99 -44.11 -33.52 8.12
C THR A 99 -45.06 -33.30 9.29
N ASN A 100 -46.07 -32.44 9.09
CA ASN A 100 -47.15 -32.23 10.05
C ASN A 100 -48.28 -33.27 9.88
N SER A 101 -49.39 -33.11 10.61
CA SER A 101 -50.55 -34.02 10.57
C SER A 101 -51.22 -34.15 9.19
N ASP A 102 -50.97 -33.19 8.30
CA ASP A 102 -51.47 -33.19 6.92
C ASP A 102 -50.41 -33.71 5.92
N GLY A 103 -49.31 -34.30 6.42
CA GLY A 103 -48.23 -34.86 5.61
C GLY A 103 -47.31 -33.82 4.97
N ILE A 104 -47.36 -32.56 5.43
CA ILE A 104 -46.64 -31.45 4.81
C ILE A 104 -45.38 -31.11 5.61
N ALA A 105 -44.22 -31.13 4.95
CA ALA A 105 -42.96 -30.57 5.42
C ALA A 105 -42.60 -29.32 4.59
N THR A 106 -42.18 -28.25 5.26
CA THR A 106 -41.80 -26.99 4.60
C THR A 106 -40.40 -26.57 5.01
N ILE A 107 -39.64 -26.05 4.06
CA ILE A 107 -38.32 -25.44 4.29
C ILE A 107 -38.21 -24.14 3.49
N GLU A 108 -37.47 -23.16 3.98
CA GLU A 108 -37.23 -21.93 3.24
C GLU A 108 -35.93 -22.05 2.43
N LEU A 109 -35.93 -21.50 1.22
CA LEU A 109 -34.80 -21.49 0.29
C LEU A 109 -34.47 -20.03 -0.05
N ALA A 110 -33.31 -19.59 0.41
CA ALA A 110 -32.74 -18.28 0.13
C ALA A 110 -31.73 -18.37 -1.02
N THR A 111 -31.58 -17.27 -1.76
CA THR A 111 -30.53 -17.13 -2.79
C THR A 111 -29.22 -16.71 -2.14
N LEU A 112 -28.11 -17.25 -2.64
CA LEU A 112 -26.75 -16.82 -2.30
C LEU A 112 -26.26 -15.77 -3.33
N ASN A 113 -24.96 -15.46 -3.34
CA ASN A 113 -24.35 -14.42 -4.18
C ASN A 113 -24.17 -14.81 -5.66
N ILE A 114 -24.61 -16.01 -6.06
CA ILE A 114 -24.42 -16.54 -7.41
C ILE A 114 -25.75 -16.61 -8.14
N LYS A 115 -25.87 -15.83 -9.22
CA LYS A 115 -27.02 -15.87 -10.12
C LYS A 115 -27.00 -17.16 -10.94
N GLY A 116 -28.08 -17.92 -10.92
CA GLY A 116 -28.12 -19.21 -11.62
C GLY A 116 -29.47 -19.91 -11.56
N ALA A 117 -29.68 -20.88 -12.45
CA ALA A 117 -30.84 -21.75 -12.42
C ALA A 117 -30.51 -23.04 -11.67
N GLY A 118 -31.37 -23.43 -10.73
CA GLY A 118 -31.20 -24.61 -9.90
C GLY A 118 -32.45 -25.49 -9.88
N THR A 119 -32.31 -26.66 -9.27
CA THR A 119 -33.41 -27.56 -8.94
C THR A 119 -33.29 -28.01 -7.50
N VAL A 120 -34.41 -28.01 -6.78
CA VAL A 120 -34.52 -28.62 -5.46
C VAL A 120 -35.20 -29.98 -5.59
N SER A 121 -34.68 -30.97 -4.88
CA SER A 121 -35.29 -32.29 -4.72
C SER A 121 -35.66 -32.53 -3.26
N ALA A 122 -36.63 -33.43 -3.02
CA ALA A 122 -36.99 -33.86 -1.68
C ALA A 122 -37.02 -35.38 -1.60
N THR A 123 -36.50 -35.94 -0.51
CA THR A 123 -36.44 -37.38 -0.25
C THR A 123 -37.04 -37.70 1.11
N VAL A 124 -37.61 -38.91 1.23
CA VAL A 124 -38.13 -39.47 2.47
C VAL A 124 -37.83 -40.96 2.49
N GLU A 125 -37.66 -41.54 3.67
CA GLU A 125 -37.47 -42.99 3.82
C GLU A 125 -38.70 -43.74 3.24
N GLY A 126 -38.45 -44.72 2.36
CA GLY A 126 -39.49 -45.52 1.71
C GLY A 126 -40.07 -44.93 0.40
N LEU A 127 -39.51 -43.82 -0.13
CA LEU A 127 -39.90 -43.29 -1.44
C LEU A 127 -39.54 -44.27 -2.58
N GLU A 128 -40.53 -44.66 -3.38
CA GLU A 128 -40.28 -45.45 -4.59
C GLU A 128 -40.14 -44.54 -5.83
N GLY A 129 -39.00 -44.65 -6.53
CA GLY A 129 -38.69 -43.90 -7.75
C GLY A 129 -37.72 -42.73 -7.53
N ASN A 130 -37.48 -41.95 -8.58
CA ASN A 130 -36.60 -40.78 -8.49
C ASN A 130 -37.26 -39.68 -7.65
N PRO A 131 -36.50 -38.95 -6.81
CA PRO A 131 -37.05 -37.86 -6.02
C PRO A 131 -37.64 -36.78 -6.94
N PRO A 132 -38.82 -36.22 -6.59
CA PRO A 132 -39.41 -35.14 -7.36
C PRO A 132 -38.49 -33.93 -7.32
N THR A 133 -38.34 -33.26 -8.46
CA THR A 133 -37.54 -32.04 -8.59
C THR A 133 -38.41 -30.86 -9.01
N VAL A 134 -38.07 -29.68 -8.52
CA VAL A 134 -38.67 -28.41 -8.93
C VAL A 134 -37.55 -27.44 -9.28
N GLY A 135 -37.62 -26.85 -10.47
CA GLY A 135 -36.65 -25.85 -10.94
C GLY A 135 -37.00 -24.43 -10.50
N PHE A 136 -35.98 -23.61 -10.30
CA PHE A 136 -36.07 -22.19 -9.95
C PHE A 136 -34.86 -21.43 -10.51
N ASN A 137 -34.94 -20.10 -10.49
CA ASN A 137 -33.86 -19.17 -10.83
C ASN A 137 -33.55 -18.33 -9.58
N MET A 138 -32.26 -18.23 -9.28
CA MET A 138 -31.67 -17.41 -8.20
C MET A 138 -31.12 -16.14 -8.82
N GLU A 139 -31.40 -14.98 -8.23
CA GLU A 139 -30.88 -13.70 -8.72
C GLU A 139 -29.44 -13.40 -8.26
N GLY A 140 -28.92 -14.14 -7.27
CA GLY A 140 -27.52 -13.98 -6.85
C GLY A 140 -27.29 -12.77 -5.94
N ASP A 141 -28.33 -12.23 -5.29
CA ASP A 141 -28.25 -11.04 -4.42
C ASP A 141 -27.95 -11.39 -2.95
N GLY A 142 -27.37 -12.58 -2.72
CA GLY A 142 -26.96 -13.22 -1.45
C GLY A 142 -27.04 -12.40 -0.16
N GLY A 143 -28.19 -12.47 0.49
CA GLY A 143 -28.33 -12.10 1.90
C GLY A 143 -28.13 -13.31 2.79
N ASP A 144 -27.04 -13.37 3.56
CA ASP A 144 -26.93 -14.33 4.66
C ASP A 144 -27.92 -13.96 5.77
N ALA A 145 -28.87 -14.86 5.96
CA ALA A 145 -29.76 -14.90 7.09
C ALA A 145 -28.98 -15.34 8.33
N GLU A 146 -28.29 -14.40 9.00
CA GLU A 146 -28.13 -14.45 10.46
C GLU A 146 -27.60 -13.16 11.13
N ASN A 147 -27.10 -12.17 10.39
CA ASN A 147 -26.68 -10.89 11.01
C ASN A 147 -27.03 -9.63 10.23
N GLY A 148 -28.13 -9.68 9.49
CA GLY A 148 -28.96 -8.50 9.25
C GLY A 148 -28.28 -7.28 8.63
N ASN A 149 -27.18 -7.40 7.90
CA ASN A 149 -26.55 -6.32 7.14
C ASN A 149 -26.24 -6.79 5.71
N LEU A 150 -26.70 -6.04 4.70
CA LEU A 150 -26.46 -6.27 3.28
C LEU A 150 -25.38 -5.33 2.75
N LEU A 151 -24.42 -5.88 2.00
CA LEU A 151 -23.43 -5.14 1.23
C LEU A 151 -23.67 -5.41 -0.27
N SER A 152 -24.02 -4.39 -1.04
CA SER A 152 -24.15 -4.49 -2.50
C SER A 152 -23.11 -3.62 -3.20
N LEU A 153 -22.65 -4.05 -4.37
CA LEU A 153 -21.58 -3.39 -5.12
C LEU A 153 -22.05 -3.10 -6.54
N SER A 154 -21.88 -1.87 -7.01
CA SER A 154 -22.18 -1.47 -8.38
C SER A 154 -21.04 -0.62 -8.95
N LEU A 155 -20.86 -0.69 -10.27
CA LEU A 155 -19.94 0.15 -11.01
C LEU A 155 -20.77 1.04 -11.95
N THR A 156 -20.65 2.36 -11.78
CA THR A 156 -21.45 3.34 -12.51
C THR A 156 -20.57 4.35 -13.24
N ASP A 157 -21.04 4.92 -14.35
CA ASP A 157 -20.39 6.05 -15.00
C ASP A 157 -20.63 7.37 -14.24
N GLY A 158 -20.03 8.47 -14.73
CA GLY A 158 -20.22 9.81 -14.17
C GLY A 158 -21.68 10.33 -14.18
N ASN A 159 -22.59 9.68 -14.91
CA ASN A 159 -24.03 9.98 -14.92
C ASN A 159 -24.83 9.06 -13.99
N GLY A 160 -24.17 8.11 -13.31
CA GLY A 160 -24.80 7.12 -12.42
C GLY A 160 -25.41 5.93 -13.15
N THR A 161 -25.10 5.70 -14.42
CA THR A 161 -25.56 4.53 -15.19
C THR A 161 -24.62 3.35 -14.93
N GLU A 162 -25.15 2.14 -14.72
CA GLU A 162 -24.31 0.96 -14.54
C GLU A 162 -23.48 0.64 -15.80
N ILE A 163 -22.20 0.36 -15.58
CA ILE A 163 -21.23 0.01 -16.62
C ILE A 163 -20.45 -1.23 -16.18
N ASN A 164 -20.01 -2.02 -17.15
CA ASN A 164 -19.16 -3.19 -16.96
C ASN A 164 -17.80 -3.06 -17.67
N THR A 165 -17.56 -1.91 -18.30
CA THR A 165 -16.31 -1.58 -18.98
C THR A 165 -15.89 -0.17 -18.59
N ILE A 166 -14.62 0.02 -18.25
CA ILE A 166 -14.03 1.34 -17.99
C ILE A 166 -12.97 1.67 -19.05
N SER A 167 -12.91 2.95 -19.39
CA SER A 167 -11.93 3.54 -20.32
C SER A 167 -11.59 4.96 -19.90
N GLN A 168 -10.57 5.58 -20.46
CA GLN A 168 -10.22 6.98 -20.20
C GLN A 168 -11.40 7.94 -20.40
N ASP A 169 -12.17 7.75 -21.48
CA ASP A 169 -13.36 8.57 -21.79
C ASP A 169 -14.60 8.20 -20.94
N GLN A 170 -14.54 7.09 -20.21
CA GLN A 170 -15.64 6.57 -19.39
C GLN A 170 -15.08 5.96 -18.09
N PRO A 171 -14.59 6.82 -17.16
CA PRO A 171 -14.15 6.35 -15.84
C PRO A 171 -15.34 5.85 -15.02
N GLY A 172 -15.06 4.90 -14.13
CA GLY A 172 -16.07 4.29 -13.27
C GLY A 172 -16.09 4.89 -11.87
N THR A 173 -17.26 4.85 -11.24
CA THR A 173 -17.45 5.05 -9.81
C THR A 173 -17.99 3.76 -9.22
N ILE A 174 -17.21 3.16 -8.34
CA ILE A 174 -17.60 2.01 -7.55
C ILE A 174 -18.45 2.53 -6.39
N LYS A 175 -19.64 1.93 -6.21
CA LYS A 175 -20.53 2.24 -5.09
C LYS A 175 -20.83 0.96 -4.33
N ALA A 176 -20.37 0.90 -3.09
CA ALA A 176 -20.81 -0.10 -2.13
C ALA A 176 -21.96 0.48 -1.29
N THR A 177 -23.11 -0.18 -1.28
CA THR A 177 -24.24 0.20 -0.41
C THR A 177 -24.33 -0.79 0.73
N TYR A 178 -24.15 -0.29 1.95
CA TYR A 178 -24.19 -1.05 3.19
C TYR A 178 -25.45 -0.68 3.98
N THR A 179 -26.33 -1.67 4.16
CA THR A 179 -27.65 -1.51 4.79
C THR A 179 -27.87 -2.60 5.81
N ASN A 180 -28.82 -2.43 6.73
CA ASN A 180 -29.31 -3.52 7.56
C ASN A 180 -30.37 -4.37 6.82
N ALA A 181 -30.87 -5.45 7.42
CA ALA A 181 -31.86 -6.37 6.86
C ALA A 181 -33.23 -5.73 6.64
N SER A 182 -33.45 -4.52 7.15
CA SER A 182 -34.63 -3.71 6.88
C SER A 182 -34.39 -2.66 5.78
N ASN A 183 -33.28 -2.73 5.05
CA ASN A 183 -32.79 -1.74 4.07
C ASN A 183 -32.54 -0.34 4.67
N GLU A 184 -32.29 -0.24 5.98
CA GLU A 184 -31.86 1.03 6.56
C GLU A 184 -30.34 1.23 6.37
N PRO A 185 -29.89 2.42 5.97
CA PRO A 185 -28.48 2.68 5.68
C PRO A 185 -27.61 2.66 6.93
N ILE A 186 -26.48 1.96 6.86
CA ILE A 186 -25.48 1.93 7.93
C ILE A 186 -24.40 2.96 7.59
N ILE A 187 -24.30 4.00 8.41
CA ILE A 187 -23.52 5.21 8.14
C ILE A 187 -22.17 5.17 8.87
N ASN A 188 -21.16 5.87 8.32
CA ASN A 188 -19.81 6.00 8.88
C ASN A 188 -19.03 4.70 9.05
N GLU A 189 -19.34 3.66 8.28
CA GLU A 189 -18.55 2.43 8.26
C GLU A 189 -17.52 2.44 7.13
N VAL A 190 -16.34 1.90 7.42
CA VAL A 190 -15.23 1.84 6.47
C VAL A 190 -15.44 0.66 5.53
N ILE A 191 -15.69 0.95 4.25
CA ILE A 191 -15.66 -0.06 3.20
C ILE A 191 -14.27 -0.03 2.53
N SER A 192 -13.65 -1.19 2.44
CA SER A 192 -12.37 -1.37 1.73
C SER A 192 -12.62 -1.96 0.35
N PHE A 193 -12.13 -1.29 -0.67
CA PHE A 193 -12.22 -1.65 -2.08
C PHE A 193 -10.85 -2.10 -2.57
N THR A 194 -10.83 -3.21 -3.30
CA THR A 194 -9.66 -3.68 -4.05
C THR A 194 -10.09 -3.90 -5.50
N ALA A 195 -9.17 -3.70 -6.44
CA ALA A 195 -9.40 -3.98 -7.85
C ALA A 195 -8.18 -4.70 -8.43
N SER A 196 -8.41 -5.77 -9.20
CA SER A 196 -7.30 -6.56 -9.76
C SER A 196 -6.64 -5.92 -10.98
N LEU A 197 -7.32 -4.99 -11.66
CA LEU A 197 -6.80 -4.05 -12.67
C LEU A 197 -7.53 -2.71 -12.51
N GLY A 198 -7.08 -1.66 -13.21
CA GLY A 198 -7.60 -0.30 -13.05
C GLY A 198 -7.09 0.39 -11.78
N LYS A 199 -7.13 1.73 -11.76
CA LYS A 199 -6.57 2.53 -10.67
C LYS A 199 -7.66 3.13 -9.79
N LEU A 200 -7.62 2.84 -8.49
CA LEU A 200 -8.56 3.36 -7.48
C LEU A 200 -8.18 4.79 -7.05
N ALA A 201 -9.18 5.64 -6.81
CA ALA A 201 -8.99 6.99 -6.30
C ALA A 201 -10.01 7.29 -5.17
N PRO A 202 -9.56 7.41 -3.90
CA PRO A 202 -8.15 7.41 -3.46
C PRO A 202 -7.41 6.07 -3.60
N GLU A 203 -6.09 6.11 -3.75
CA GLU A 203 -5.25 4.90 -3.88
C GLU A 203 -5.30 4.00 -2.63
N SER A 204 -5.71 4.54 -1.48
CA SER A 204 -5.93 3.75 -0.25
C SER A 204 -7.02 2.69 -0.40
N GLY A 205 -7.88 2.81 -1.43
CA GLY A 205 -8.97 1.88 -1.67
C GLY A 205 -10.08 1.95 -0.63
N THR A 206 -10.14 2.96 0.25
CA THR A 206 -11.10 3.00 1.36
C THR A 206 -12.07 4.17 1.24
N ALA A 207 -13.34 3.96 1.60
CA ALA A 207 -14.34 5.03 1.72
C ALA A 207 -15.33 4.75 2.84
N LEU A 208 -15.80 5.81 3.50
CA LEU A 208 -16.85 5.73 4.52
C LEU A 208 -18.24 5.70 3.88
N THR A 209 -19.16 4.95 4.48
CA THR A 209 -20.58 5.00 4.09
C THR A 209 -21.22 6.33 4.49
N ASN A 210 -21.94 6.97 3.56
CA ASN A 210 -22.63 8.23 3.80
C ASN A 210 -24.00 8.04 4.48
N GLU A 211 -24.81 9.10 4.61
CA GLU A 211 -26.16 9.04 5.21
C GLU A 211 -27.14 8.08 4.51
N SER A 212 -26.85 7.70 3.26
CA SER A 212 -27.59 6.69 2.49
C SER A 212 -26.94 5.31 2.52
N GLY A 213 -25.94 5.08 3.39
CA GLY A 213 -25.24 3.81 3.53
C GLY A 213 -24.27 3.54 2.38
N VAL A 214 -24.01 4.52 1.51
CA VAL A 214 -23.19 4.32 0.31
C VAL A 214 -21.77 4.80 0.56
N ALA A 215 -20.81 3.90 0.42
CA ALA A 215 -19.40 4.23 0.24
C ALA A 215 -19.10 4.26 -1.26
N SER A 216 -18.40 5.30 -1.73
CA SER A 216 -18.10 5.45 -3.15
C SER A 216 -16.64 5.80 -3.37
N ILE A 217 -16.03 5.13 -4.34
CA ILE A 217 -14.65 5.37 -4.76
C ILE A 217 -14.58 5.38 -6.29
N ALA A 218 -13.72 6.21 -6.86
CA ALA A 218 -13.54 6.24 -8.31
C ALA A 218 -12.57 5.13 -8.74
N ILE A 219 -12.79 4.58 -9.93
CA ILE A 219 -11.88 3.66 -10.62
C ILE A 219 -11.66 4.10 -12.06
N THR A 220 -10.40 4.16 -12.45
CA THR A 220 -9.92 4.58 -13.78
C THR A 220 -9.29 3.41 -14.51
N ALA A 221 -9.15 3.50 -15.84
CA ALA A 221 -8.81 2.35 -16.68
C ALA A 221 -7.42 1.74 -16.39
N GLY A 222 -6.51 2.47 -15.76
CA GLY A 222 -5.11 2.08 -15.63
C GLY A 222 -4.41 1.94 -16.98
N ASP A 223 -3.16 1.47 -16.94
CA ASP A 223 -2.31 1.32 -18.14
C ASP A 223 -2.40 -0.09 -18.77
N VAL A 224 -3.22 -0.98 -18.20
CA VAL A 224 -3.27 -2.41 -18.55
C VAL A 224 -4.67 -2.82 -18.96
N GLU A 225 -4.83 -3.23 -20.22
CA GLU A 225 -6.08 -3.74 -20.78
C GLU A 225 -6.38 -5.17 -20.28
N GLY A 226 -7.61 -5.45 -19.86
CA GLY A 226 -8.01 -6.80 -19.44
C GLY A 226 -9.31 -6.88 -18.63
N ALA A 227 -9.75 -8.11 -18.35
CA ALA A 227 -10.85 -8.38 -17.43
C ALA A 227 -10.34 -8.43 -15.98
N ALA A 228 -11.10 -7.87 -15.05
CA ALA A 228 -10.72 -7.71 -13.66
C ALA A 228 -11.93 -7.76 -12.71
N ASN A 229 -11.65 -7.90 -11.42
CA ASN A 229 -12.66 -7.90 -10.37
C ASN A 229 -12.44 -6.72 -9.43
N ILE A 230 -13.52 -6.07 -9.03
CA ILE A 230 -13.58 -5.15 -7.90
C ILE A 230 -14.15 -5.92 -6.72
N THR A 231 -13.53 -5.82 -5.55
CA THR A 231 -14.04 -6.43 -4.32
C THR A 231 -14.18 -5.35 -3.24
N ALA A 232 -15.36 -5.23 -2.66
CA ALA A 232 -15.66 -4.37 -1.52
C ALA A 232 -15.83 -5.21 -0.26
N THR A 233 -15.17 -4.86 0.84
CA THR A 233 -15.20 -5.58 2.11
C THR A 233 -15.52 -4.65 3.29
N VAL A 234 -16.30 -5.17 4.25
CA VAL A 234 -16.58 -4.53 5.54
C VAL A 234 -16.78 -5.59 6.61
N GLY A 235 -15.88 -5.63 7.60
CA GLY A 235 -15.79 -6.78 8.51
C GLY A 235 -15.60 -8.08 7.74
N ASP A 236 -16.49 -9.05 7.98
CA ASP A 236 -16.49 -10.36 7.30
C ASP A 236 -17.30 -10.37 5.99
N LEU A 237 -18.05 -9.31 5.69
CA LEU A 237 -18.85 -9.21 4.46
C LEU A 237 -17.96 -8.77 3.29
N SER A 238 -18.04 -9.51 2.18
CA SER A 238 -17.31 -9.23 0.95
C SER A 238 -18.24 -9.35 -0.24
N GLN A 239 -18.16 -8.41 -1.18
CA GLN A 239 -18.89 -8.47 -2.45
C GLN A 239 -17.95 -8.18 -3.60
N SER A 240 -18.05 -8.96 -4.68
CA SER A 240 -17.20 -8.81 -5.86
C SER A 240 -18.00 -8.54 -7.12
N LEU A 241 -17.45 -7.72 -8.02
CA LEU A 241 -18.04 -7.34 -9.28
C LEU A 241 -16.98 -7.43 -10.39
N GLY A 242 -17.23 -8.23 -11.41
CA GLY A 242 -16.38 -8.31 -12.60
C GLY A 242 -16.59 -7.12 -13.54
N PHE A 243 -15.50 -6.60 -14.11
CA PHE A 243 -15.52 -5.54 -15.12
C PHE A 243 -14.36 -5.72 -16.11
N THR A 244 -14.39 -5.00 -17.23
CA THR A 244 -13.29 -4.95 -18.20
C THR A 244 -12.69 -3.55 -18.21
N THR A 245 -11.36 -3.45 -18.27
CA THR A 245 -10.67 -2.18 -18.52
C THR A 245 -10.02 -2.18 -19.89
N LYS A 246 -10.06 -1.03 -20.58
CA LYS A 246 -9.33 -0.81 -21.82
C LYS A 246 -7.85 -0.49 -21.64
N GLY A 247 -7.39 -0.27 -20.41
CA GLY A 247 -5.98 0.08 -20.15
C GLY A 247 -5.52 1.34 -20.86
N ASP A 248 -6.45 2.21 -21.23
CA ASP A 248 -6.22 3.40 -22.06
C ASP A 248 -6.05 4.66 -21.21
N GLU A 249 -5.80 4.53 -19.90
CA GLU A 249 -5.51 5.66 -19.03
C GLU A 249 -4.18 6.30 -19.47
N VAL A 250 -4.29 7.41 -20.20
CA VAL A 250 -3.14 8.29 -20.38
C VAL A 250 -2.90 8.94 -19.03
N THR A 251 -1.87 8.50 -18.31
CA THR A 251 -1.40 9.18 -17.11
C THR A 251 -1.00 10.59 -17.49
N SER A 252 -1.93 11.54 -17.35
CA SER A 252 -1.59 12.95 -17.47
C SER A 252 -0.76 13.30 -16.24
N LYS A 253 0.55 13.26 -16.38
CA LYS A 253 1.47 13.83 -15.41
C LYS A 253 1.09 15.30 -15.20
N PRO A 254 1.36 15.92 -14.05
CA PRO A 254 1.12 17.35 -13.86
C PRO A 254 1.72 18.23 -14.96
N ILE A 255 2.78 17.75 -15.63
CA ILE A 255 3.39 18.40 -16.79
C ILE A 255 2.56 18.28 -18.08
N ASP A 256 1.66 17.30 -18.21
CA ASP A 256 0.85 17.07 -19.43
C ASP A 256 -0.30 18.09 -19.56
N ALA A 257 -0.62 18.80 -18.47
CA ALA A 257 -1.43 20.01 -18.54
C ALA A 257 -0.70 21.18 -19.21
N TYR A 258 0.63 21.09 -19.37
CA TYR A 258 1.45 22.12 -20.00
C TYR A 258 1.76 21.77 -21.46
N GLU A 259 1.49 22.70 -22.35
CA GLU A 259 1.87 22.63 -23.76
C GLU A 259 2.96 23.68 -24.02
N LEU A 260 4.06 23.25 -24.62
CA LEU A 260 5.18 24.11 -25.01
C LEU A 260 5.25 24.15 -26.53
N THR A 261 5.04 25.33 -27.11
CA THR A 261 5.24 25.53 -28.55
C THR A 261 6.47 26.40 -28.79
N LEU A 262 7.17 26.16 -29.89
CA LEU A 262 8.38 26.89 -30.25
C LEU A 262 8.28 27.37 -31.69
N THR A 263 8.46 28.67 -31.89
CA THR A 263 8.58 29.27 -33.22
C THR A 263 9.76 30.21 -33.25
N VAL A 264 10.36 30.36 -34.43
CA VAL A 264 11.30 31.45 -34.69
C VAL A 264 10.59 32.41 -35.61
N VAL A 265 10.49 33.67 -35.21
CA VAL A 265 9.77 34.70 -35.95
C VAL A 265 10.68 35.85 -36.35
N ASP A 266 10.31 36.55 -37.41
CA ASP A 266 10.93 37.82 -37.76
C ASP A 266 10.36 38.98 -36.92
N SER A 267 10.87 40.19 -37.14
CA SER A 267 10.40 41.40 -36.45
C SER A 267 8.93 41.77 -36.69
N ALA A 268 8.24 41.13 -37.64
CA ALA A 268 6.82 41.29 -37.92
C ALA A 268 5.99 40.11 -37.37
N ASN A 269 6.58 39.24 -36.55
CA ASN A 269 6.00 38.00 -36.03
C ASN A 269 5.65 36.96 -37.11
N ALA A 270 6.25 37.02 -38.30
CA ALA A 270 6.10 35.98 -39.30
C ALA A 270 7.10 34.84 -39.05
N GLU A 271 6.66 33.58 -39.17
CA GLU A 271 7.51 32.41 -38.99
C GLU A 271 8.71 32.43 -39.97
N LEU A 272 9.91 32.22 -39.42
CA LEU A 272 11.19 32.37 -40.10
C LEU A 272 11.95 31.05 -40.08
N ARG A 273 12.34 30.53 -41.25
CA ARG A 273 13.11 29.28 -41.39
C ARG A 273 14.53 29.46 -41.90
N GLU A 274 14.84 30.65 -42.40
CA GLU A 274 16.17 31.03 -42.85
C GLU A 274 16.57 32.31 -42.11
N ILE A 275 17.60 32.21 -41.28
CA ILE A 275 18.12 33.30 -40.45
C ILE A 275 19.27 33.95 -41.20
N SER A 276 19.17 35.26 -41.37
CA SER A 276 20.20 36.06 -42.00
C SER A 276 20.51 37.25 -41.12
N HIS A 277 21.58 37.97 -41.41
CA HIS A 277 21.90 39.15 -40.63
C HIS A 277 20.84 40.25 -40.81
N LEU A 278 20.23 40.31 -41.99
CA LEU A 278 19.16 41.26 -42.29
C LEU A 278 17.82 40.84 -41.69
N VAL A 279 17.65 39.56 -41.35
CA VAL A 279 16.45 39.01 -40.73
C VAL A 279 16.86 38.08 -39.58
N PRO A 280 17.28 38.63 -38.42
CA PRO A 280 17.56 37.81 -37.25
C PRO A 280 16.25 37.21 -36.72
N GLY A 281 16.32 35.97 -36.23
CA GLY A 281 15.16 35.30 -35.66
C GLY A 281 14.97 35.70 -34.21
N GLN A 282 13.72 35.87 -33.79
CA GLN A 282 13.34 35.84 -32.38
C GLN A 282 12.72 34.47 -32.09
N VAL A 283 13.35 33.69 -31.23
CA VAL A 283 12.84 32.43 -30.74
C VAL A 283 11.80 32.73 -29.67
N VAL A 284 10.57 32.30 -29.89
CA VAL A 284 9.45 32.48 -28.98
C VAL A 284 8.99 31.09 -28.55
N ALA A 285 9.20 30.77 -27.27
CA ALA A 285 8.58 29.62 -26.64
C ALA A 285 7.34 30.06 -25.87
N THR A 286 6.17 29.55 -26.25
CA THR A 286 4.92 29.84 -25.55
C THR A 286 4.54 28.64 -24.70
N LEU A 287 4.46 28.84 -23.39
CA LEU A 287 4.02 27.85 -22.43
C LEU A 287 2.58 28.14 -22.01
N THR A 288 1.69 27.19 -22.25
CA THR A 288 0.31 27.25 -21.77
C THR A 288 0.02 26.10 -20.83
N LYS A 289 -0.69 26.36 -19.73
CA LYS A 289 -1.27 25.34 -18.86
C LYS A 289 -2.78 25.29 -19.07
N ASP A 290 -3.32 24.14 -19.44
CA ASP A 290 -4.75 23.96 -19.73
C ASP A 290 -5.29 24.97 -20.75
N GLY A 291 -4.46 25.31 -21.75
CA GLY A 291 -4.77 26.32 -22.78
C GLY A 291 -4.76 27.77 -22.29
N GLN A 292 -4.35 28.04 -21.05
CA GLN A 292 -4.14 29.38 -20.51
C GLN A 292 -2.64 29.72 -20.46
N ASN A 293 -2.29 30.96 -20.78
CA ASN A 293 -0.91 31.43 -20.79
C ASN A 293 -0.30 31.41 -19.38
N THR A 294 0.85 30.74 -19.21
CA THR A 294 1.49 30.60 -17.89
C THR A 294 2.66 31.57 -17.76
N ALA A 295 2.54 32.56 -16.88
CA ALA A 295 3.55 33.58 -16.67
C ALA A 295 4.60 33.19 -15.62
N PHE A 296 5.80 33.74 -15.74
CA PHE A 296 6.92 33.64 -14.80
C PHE A 296 7.54 32.25 -14.66
N GLU A 297 7.33 31.36 -15.63
CA GLU A 297 7.95 30.04 -15.68
C GLU A 297 9.27 30.09 -16.46
N LYS A 298 10.27 29.33 -16.01
CA LYS A 298 11.60 29.32 -16.63
C LYS A 298 11.65 28.36 -17.81
N ILE A 299 11.95 28.89 -18.99
CA ILE A 299 12.24 28.10 -20.21
C ILE A 299 13.74 28.14 -20.50
N THR A 300 14.29 26.98 -20.84
CA THR A 300 15.69 26.83 -21.28
C THR A 300 15.72 26.59 -22.78
N PHE A 301 16.63 27.26 -23.48
CA PHE A 301 16.84 27.20 -24.93
C PHE A 301 18.26 26.72 -25.21
N ASP A 302 18.39 25.74 -26.08
CA ASP A 302 19.67 25.23 -26.58
C ASP A 302 19.70 25.26 -28.11
N VAL A 303 20.89 25.37 -28.69
CA VAL A 303 21.08 25.36 -30.15
C VAL A 303 22.13 24.31 -30.51
N ALA A 304 21.73 23.38 -31.38
CA ALA A 304 22.61 22.42 -32.00
C ALA A 304 22.80 22.77 -33.49
N GLY A 305 24.04 22.96 -33.94
CA GLY A 305 24.37 23.35 -35.32
C GLY A 305 24.80 24.81 -35.45
N GLU A 306 24.56 25.42 -36.60
CA GLU A 306 24.99 26.80 -36.89
C GLU A 306 23.97 27.85 -36.38
N GLY A 307 24.45 28.98 -35.86
CA GLY A 307 23.63 30.06 -35.27
C GLY A 307 23.90 30.25 -33.77
N ASN A 308 23.69 31.47 -33.26
CA ASN A 308 23.99 31.81 -31.86
C ASN A 308 22.77 32.39 -31.14
N LEU A 309 22.58 32.01 -29.87
CA LEU A 309 21.57 32.60 -28.98
C LEU A 309 22.06 33.90 -28.33
N ASN A 310 21.16 34.87 -28.19
CA ASN A 310 21.37 36.11 -27.44
C ASN A 310 20.16 36.38 -26.53
N PRO A 311 20.32 36.31 -25.19
CA PRO A 311 21.58 36.10 -24.45
C PRO A 311 22.11 34.67 -24.57
N SER A 312 23.44 34.50 -24.45
CA SER A 312 24.10 33.19 -24.56
C SER A 312 23.82 32.24 -23.40
N SER A 313 23.16 32.71 -22.33
CA SER A 313 22.73 31.89 -21.20
C SER A 313 21.56 30.96 -21.53
N GLY A 314 20.95 31.10 -22.71
CA GLY A 314 19.94 30.16 -23.22
C GLY A 314 18.76 29.99 -22.27
N SER A 315 18.31 31.03 -21.58
CA SER A 315 17.16 30.92 -20.66
C SER A 315 16.40 32.24 -20.57
N ALA A 316 15.08 32.14 -20.49
CA ALA A 316 14.18 33.28 -20.32
C ALA A 316 12.95 32.86 -19.48
N LEU A 317 12.35 33.80 -18.76
CA LEU A 317 11.07 33.60 -18.08
C LEU A 317 9.92 33.91 -19.04
N THR A 318 8.82 33.19 -18.91
CA THR A 318 7.59 33.50 -19.62
C THR A 318 6.98 34.82 -19.10
N ASN A 319 6.46 35.65 -20.00
CA ASN A 319 5.76 36.88 -19.65
C ASN A 319 4.26 36.62 -19.34
N ALA A 320 3.46 37.67 -19.13
CA ALA A 320 2.02 37.55 -18.88
C ALA A 320 1.22 36.85 -20.00
N ASN A 321 1.79 36.75 -21.20
CA ASN A 321 1.22 36.03 -22.34
C ASN A 321 1.81 34.61 -22.50
N GLY A 322 2.58 34.10 -21.53
CA GLY A 322 3.14 32.76 -21.58
C GLY A 322 4.40 32.64 -22.44
N ASP A 323 4.89 33.74 -23.01
CA ASP A 323 6.01 33.74 -23.95
C ASP A 323 7.35 33.98 -23.26
N ALA A 324 8.29 33.07 -23.44
CA ALA A 324 9.70 33.24 -23.16
C ALA A 324 10.45 33.47 -24.49
N THR A 325 11.23 34.54 -24.59
CA THR A 325 11.86 34.94 -25.86
C THR A 325 13.37 35.09 -25.76
N VAL A 326 14.10 34.55 -26.74
CA VAL A 326 15.54 34.80 -26.95
C VAL A 326 15.79 35.11 -28.43
N ASN A 327 16.85 35.86 -28.77
CA ASN A 327 17.17 36.12 -30.18
C ASN A 327 18.12 35.05 -30.72
N LEU A 328 17.87 34.59 -31.93
CA LEU A 328 18.71 33.68 -32.70
C LEU A 328 19.31 34.43 -33.89
N ILE A 329 20.63 34.61 -33.87
CA ILE A 329 21.37 35.39 -34.86
C ILE A 329 22.25 34.50 -35.74
N THR A 330 22.41 34.87 -37.01
CA THR A 330 23.31 34.15 -37.94
C THR A 330 24.77 34.36 -37.56
N GLY A 331 25.57 33.31 -37.67
CA GLY A 331 27.04 33.39 -37.64
C GLY A 331 27.62 33.79 -38.99
N ALA A 332 28.95 33.67 -39.13
CA ALA A 332 29.69 33.90 -40.39
C ALA A 332 29.74 32.65 -41.30
N ILE A 333 29.20 31.52 -40.83
CA ILE A 333 29.20 30.23 -41.55
C ILE A 333 27.74 29.90 -41.89
N ALA A 334 27.48 29.60 -43.15
CA ALA A 334 26.17 29.15 -43.62
C ALA A 334 25.97 27.66 -43.27
N GLY A 335 24.77 27.28 -42.82
CA GLY A 335 24.47 25.90 -42.44
C GLY A 335 23.05 25.71 -41.89
N ALA A 336 22.74 24.53 -41.35
CA ALA A 336 21.48 24.24 -40.68
C ALA A 336 21.69 24.12 -39.17
N GLY A 337 20.69 24.51 -38.39
CA GLY A 337 20.67 24.37 -36.95
C GLY A 337 19.28 24.00 -36.44
N THR A 338 19.25 23.51 -35.21
CA THR A 338 18.04 23.19 -34.47
C THR A 338 18.08 23.95 -33.16
N VAL A 339 17.03 24.71 -32.87
CA VAL A 339 16.83 25.32 -31.55
C VAL A 339 15.81 24.50 -30.78
N THR A 340 16.12 24.16 -29.54
CA THR A 340 15.28 23.37 -28.65
C THR A 340 14.93 24.19 -27.43
N ALA A 341 13.64 24.33 -27.12
CA ALA A 341 13.14 24.91 -25.87
C ALA A 341 12.69 23.78 -24.94
N SER A 342 12.94 23.89 -23.64
CA SER A 342 12.55 22.89 -22.65
C SER A 342 11.98 23.52 -21.38
N PHE A 343 10.90 22.92 -20.88
CA PHE A 343 10.26 23.21 -19.60
C PHE A 343 10.26 21.95 -18.74
N THR A 344 10.69 22.06 -17.49
CA THR A 344 10.80 20.95 -16.54
C THR A 344 9.94 21.25 -15.32
N LEU A 345 9.05 20.34 -14.96
CA LEU A 345 8.25 20.39 -13.74
C LEU A 345 8.52 19.12 -12.93
N GLU A 346 8.98 19.30 -11.68
CA GLU A 346 9.48 18.21 -10.82
C GLU A 346 10.63 17.42 -11.46
N GLN A 347 10.36 16.24 -12.01
CA GLN A 347 11.35 15.34 -12.65
C GLN A 347 11.05 15.06 -14.12
N ASP A 348 9.94 15.59 -14.66
CA ASP A 348 9.53 15.39 -16.04
C ASP A 348 9.82 16.65 -16.88
N THR A 349 10.11 16.47 -18.19
CA THR A 349 10.46 17.58 -19.10
C THR A 349 9.69 17.46 -20.40
N ILE A 350 9.10 18.58 -20.83
CA ILE A 350 8.56 18.76 -22.19
C ILE A 350 9.51 19.64 -22.99
N SER A 351 9.72 19.28 -24.25
CA SER A 351 10.58 20.04 -25.16
C SER A 351 9.90 20.28 -26.50
N ALA A 352 10.28 21.38 -27.14
CA ALA A 352 9.85 21.73 -28.48
C ALA A 352 11.08 22.10 -29.31
N GLU A 353 11.14 21.63 -30.54
CA GLU A 353 12.28 21.86 -31.44
C GLU A 353 11.85 22.63 -32.69
N TYR A 354 12.75 23.48 -33.18
CA TYR A 354 12.54 24.22 -34.41
C TYR A 354 13.80 24.21 -35.27
N ASN A 355 13.68 23.64 -36.47
CA ASN A 355 14.77 23.54 -37.44
C ASN A 355 14.82 24.78 -38.35
N TYR A 356 16.01 25.33 -38.54
CA TYR A 356 16.27 26.51 -39.35
C TYR A 356 17.57 26.37 -40.16
N SER A 357 17.75 27.20 -41.19
CA SER A 357 19.02 27.44 -41.87
C SER A 357 19.56 28.81 -41.51
N VAL A 358 20.87 28.99 -41.53
CA VAL A 358 21.53 30.30 -41.45
C VAL A 358 22.29 30.58 -42.73
N VAL A 359 22.22 31.82 -43.21
CA VAL A 359 22.83 32.23 -44.49
C VAL A 359 24.32 32.53 -44.35
N GLY A 360 24.83 32.72 -43.14
CA GLY A 360 26.24 33.05 -42.92
C GLY A 360 26.62 34.48 -43.35
N ASP A 361 25.63 35.36 -43.56
CA ASP A 361 25.76 36.68 -44.20
C ASP A 361 25.98 37.84 -43.21
N ALA A 362 26.49 37.56 -42.01
CA ALA A 362 26.94 38.58 -41.08
C ALA A 362 27.89 39.58 -41.80
N PRO A 363 27.58 40.89 -41.87
CA PRO A 363 28.37 41.89 -42.58
C PRO A 363 29.82 41.91 -42.11
N GLY A 364 30.71 41.85 -43.09
CA GLY A 364 32.14 41.60 -42.93
C GLY A 364 32.73 40.63 -43.97
N GLY A 365 31.92 40.10 -44.91
CA GLY A 365 32.37 39.27 -46.03
C GLY A 365 32.90 40.09 -47.23
N ASP A 366 33.99 39.61 -47.82
CA ASP A 366 35.06 40.28 -48.57
C ASP A 366 34.95 40.21 -50.11
N GLY A 367 33.74 40.36 -50.67
CA GLY A 367 33.46 39.87 -52.03
C GLY A 367 33.42 40.82 -53.25
N GLU A 368 33.19 42.14 -53.13
CA GLU A 368 32.99 43.02 -54.31
C GLU A 368 33.72 44.39 -54.16
N GLU A 369 34.55 44.78 -55.15
CA GLU A 369 35.30 46.05 -55.18
C GLU A 369 34.38 47.25 -55.44
N ASN A 370 34.16 48.09 -54.41
CA ASN A 370 33.31 49.28 -54.46
C ASN A 370 34.17 50.58 -54.40
N ALA A 371 33.65 51.71 -54.90
CA ALA A 371 34.35 53.00 -54.86
C ALA A 371 33.53 54.09 -54.14
N LEU A 372 34.19 54.87 -53.28
CA LEU A 372 33.55 55.79 -52.35
C LEU A 372 34.19 57.18 -52.40
N SER A 373 33.40 58.21 -52.70
CA SER A 373 33.87 59.61 -52.81
C SER A 373 33.13 60.51 -51.84
N ILE A 374 33.85 61.35 -51.08
CA ILE A 374 33.31 62.22 -50.04
C ILE A 374 33.56 63.71 -50.35
N SER A 375 32.61 64.57 -49.98
CA SER A 375 32.75 66.03 -50.05
C SER A 375 32.00 66.71 -48.90
N LEU A 376 32.54 67.83 -48.39
CA LEU A 376 31.88 68.65 -47.37
C LEU A 376 31.42 69.98 -48.00
N ILE A 377 30.13 70.30 -47.85
CA ILE A 377 29.55 71.55 -48.30
C ILE A 377 28.89 72.28 -47.13
N ASN A 378 28.78 73.61 -47.20
CA ASN A 378 28.01 74.37 -46.23
C ASN A 378 26.52 74.03 -46.41
N SER A 379 25.84 73.63 -45.34
CA SER A 379 24.47 73.12 -45.39
C SER A 379 23.42 74.18 -45.77
N ILE A 380 23.76 75.46 -45.64
CA ILE A 380 22.89 76.60 -45.94
C ILE A 380 23.17 77.15 -47.35
N THR A 381 24.45 77.32 -47.72
CA THR A 381 24.83 77.93 -49.01
C THR A 381 25.10 76.91 -50.12
N GLY A 382 25.28 75.63 -49.78
CA GLY A 382 25.50 74.53 -50.72
C GLY A 382 26.88 74.50 -51.40
N SER A 383 27.79 75.42 -51.04
CA SER A 383 29.15 75.52 -51.60
C SER A 383 30.14 74.67 -50.79
N VAL A 384 31.20 74.16 -51.43
CA VAL A 384 32.25 73.38 -50.74
C VAL A 384 32.89 74.22 -49.64
N THR A 385 32.98 73.65 -48.44
CA THR A 385 33.54 74.30 -47.25
C THR A 385 34.49 73.36 -46.54
N SER A 386 35.43 73.94 -45.81
CA SER A 386 36.32 73.23 -44.87
C SER A 386 36.20 73.78 -43.45
N SER A 387 35.20 74.61 -43.17
CA SER A 387 34.91 75.14 -41.83
C SER A 387 33.41 75.13 -41.54
N ILE A 388 33.03 74.83 -40.30
CA ILE A 388 31.62 74.72 -39.85
C ILE A 388 31.41 75.44 -38.50
N SER A 389 30.21 75.97 -38.26
CA SER A 389 29.77 76.57 -36.99
C SER A 389 28.28 76.25 -36.72
N SER A 390 27.77 76.56 -35.54
CA SER A 390 26.35 76.38 -35.17
C SER A 390 25.42 77.17 -36.09
N ALA A 391 25.85 78.36 -36.52
CA ALA A 391 25.12 79.21 -37.47
C ALA A 391 25.26 78.74 -38.92
N GLU A 392 26.33 78.02 -39.26
CA GLU A 392 26.60 77.48 -40.59
C GLU A 392 27.07 76.01 -40.52
N PRO A 393 26.15 75.06 -40.31
CA PRO A 393 26.51 73.65 -40.20
C PRO A 393 27.05 73.10 -41.53
N GLY A 394 27.90 72.09 -41.47
CA GLY A 394 28.35 71.34 -42.63
C GLY A 394 27.32 70.32 -43.10
N ARG A 395 27.37 69.93 -44.36
CA ARG A 395 26.66 68.77 -44.93
C ARG A 395 27.67 67.93 -45.68
N VAL A 396 27.88 66.71 -45.19
CA VAL A 396 28.76 65.72 -45.80
C VAL A 396 27.96 64.96 -46.84
N ASN A 397 28.45 64.94 -48.07
CA ASN A 397 27.88 64.18 -49.17
C ASN A 397 28.87 63.12 -49.63
N VAL A 398 28.42 61.88 -49.66
CA VAL A 398 29.15 60.73 -50.19
C VAL A 398 28.43 60.17 -51.40
N THR A 399 29.18 59.80 -52.43
CA THR A 399 28.66 59.00 -53.55
C THR A 399 29.34 57.63 -53.55
N LEU A 400 28.54 56.57 -53.49
CA LEU A 400 28.97 55.16 -53.58
C LEU A 400 28.63 54.62 -54.96
N THR A 401 29.62 54.08 -55.64
CA THR A 401 29.47 53.44 -56.95
C THR A 401 30.08 52.04 -56.96
N ASP A 402 29.53 51.15 -57.76
CA ASP A 402 30.13 49.85 -58.04
C ASP A 402 31.35 49.96 -58.95
N LYS A 403 31.97 48.81 -59.26
CA LYS A 403 33.13 48.71 -60.15
C LYS A 403 32.92 49.28 -61.56
N ASP A 404 31.69 49.39 -62.04
CA ASP A 404 31.36 49.93 -63.37
C ASP A 404 30.97 51.42 -63.32
N GLY A 405 31.08 52.04 -62.13
CA GLY A 405 30.74 53.43 -61.88
C GLY A 405 29.23 53.68 -61.74
N ALA A 406 28.42 52.62 -61.64
CA ALA A 406 26.98 52.77 -61.46
C ALA A 406 26.67 53.04 -59.97
N PRO A 407 25.72 53.94 -59.68
CA PRO A 407 25.41 54.31 -58.30
C PRO A 407 24.73 53.18 -57.53
N ILE A 408 25.23 52.89 -56.33
CA ILE A 408 24.65 51.86 -55.46
C ILE A 408 23.71 52.53 -54.46
N SER A 409 22.40 52.36 -54.68
CA SER A 409 21.33 52.91 -53.84
C SER A 409 20.95 51.99 -52.68
N GLY A 410 20.44 52.58 -51.58
CA GLY A 410 19.88 51.87 -50.43
C GLY A 410 20.91 51.22 -49.52
N LYS A 411 22.19 51.60 -49.61
CA LYS A 411 23.27 51.07 -48.78
C LYS A 411 23.64 52.06 -47.69
N VAL A 412 23.87 51.55 -46.48
CA VAL A 412 24.18 52.38 -45.31
C VAL A 412 25.66 52.74 -45.36
N ILE A 413 25.93 54.03 -45.48
CA ILE A 413 27.28 54.57 -45.31
C ILE A 413 27.43 54.99 -43.86
N SER A 414 28.49 54.49 -43.22
CA SER A 414 28.86 54.88 -41.86
C SER A 414 29.83 56.05 -41.91
N PHE A 415 29.47 57.13 -41.24
CA PHE A 415 30.23 58.35 -41.08
C PHE A 415 30.73 58.44 -39.65
N SER A 416 32.02 58.66 -39.49
CA SER A 416 32.63 59.04 -38.22
C SER A 416 33.28 60.40 -38.39
N SER A 417 33.19 61.24 -37.36
CA SER A 417 33.88 62.52 -37.31
C SER A 417 34.68 62.59 -36.03
N THR A 418 35.91 63.11 -36.11
CA THR A 418 36.74 63.27 -34.92
C THR A 418 36.33 64.48 -34.06
N LEU A 419 35.62 65.46 -34.63
CA LEU A 419 35.03 66.62 -33.95
C LEU A 419 33.67 66.97 -34.59
N GLY A 420 32.85 67.79 -33.93
CA GLY A 420 31.48 68.06 -34.38
C GLY A 420 30.55 66.85 -34.23
N ALA A 421 29.24 67.07 -34.38
CA ALA A 421 28.24 66.03 -34.21
C ALA A 421 27.44 65.83 -35.50
N PHE A 422 27.08 64.58 -35.82
CA PHE A 422 26.21 64.33 -36.96
C PHE A 422 24.74 64.53 -36.58
N LEU A 423 23.94 64.95 -37.55
CA LEU A 423 22.50 64.96 -37.45
C LEU A 423 21.91 64.14 -38.60
N PRO A 424 21.38 62.93 -38.32
CA PRO A 424 21.22 62.29 -37.00
C PRO A 424 22.55 61.79 -36.38
N SER A 425 22.61 61.72 -35.04
CA SER A 425 23.83 61.42 -34.25
C SER A 425 24.39 60.00 -34.45
N ASN A 426 23.57 59.07 -34.94
CA ASN A 426 23.99 57.71 -35.27
C ASN A 426 25.03 57.65 -36.40
N GLY A 427 25.34 58.79 -37.05
CA GLY A 427 26.44 58.90 -38.00
C GLY A 427 26.26 58.00 -39.22
N THR A 428 25.04 57.68 -39.62
CA THR A 428 24.77 56.78 -40.74
C THR A 428 23.77 57.43 -41.69
N ALA A 429 23.97 57.25 -42.99
CA ALA A 429 22.99 57.66 -43.99
C ALA A 429 22.91 56.64 -45.13
N LEU A 430 21.68 56.41 -45.60
CA LEU A 430 21.42 55.55 -46.76
C LEU A 430 21.78 56.30 -48.04
N THR A 431 22.39 55.59 -49.00
CA THR A 431 22.52 56.11 -50.36
C THR A 431 21.16 56.17 -51.04
N ASP A 432 20.89 57.28 -51.73
CA ASP A 432 19.69 57.47 -52.53
C ASP A 432 19.79 56.78 -53.91
N ALA A 433 18.77 56.95 -54.75
CA ALA A 433 18.67 56.34 -56.08
C ALA A 433 19.83 56.70 -57.05
N ILE A 434 20.60 57.75 -56.74
CA ILE A 434 21.80 58.14 -57.50
C ILE A 434 23.10 57.86 -56.71
N GLY A 435 23.03 56.98 -55.71
CA GLY A 435 24.16 56.47 -54.95
C GLY A 435 24.67 57.45 -53.90
N LYS A 436 23.92 58.51 -53.59
CA LYS A 436 24.37 59.57 -52.68
C LYS A 436 23.81 59.43 -51.28
N ALA A 437 24.69 59.40 -50.29
CA ALA A 437 24.34 59.50 -48.88
C ALA A 437 24.74 60.89 -48.37
N SER A 438 23.82 61.58 -47.69
CA SER A 438 24.05 62.93 -47.16
C SER A 438 23.74 62.97 -45.67
N ILE A 439 24.63 63.56 -44.88
CA ILE A 439 24.42 63.77 -43.45
C ILE A 439 24.86 65.18 -43.04
N ILE A 440 24.12 65.82 -42.14
CA ILE A 440 24.51 67.13 -41.61
C ILE A 440 25.56 66.90 -40.53
N LEU A 441 26.63 67.68 -40.56
CA LEU A 441 27.65 67.74 -39.54
C LEU A 441 27.57 69.11 -38.87
N SER A 442 27.07 69.13 -37.65
CA SER A 442 27.01 70.31 -36.82
C SER A 442 28.36 70.56 -36.14
N ALA A 443 28.55 71.79 -35.68
CA ALA A 443 29.83 72.20 -35.11
C ALA A 443 30.15 71.49 -33.78
N GLY A 444 29.15 70.96 -33.07
CA GLY A 444 29.33 70.42 -31.73
C GLY A 444 29.78 71.50 -30.74
N SER A 445 30.24 71.09 -29.56
CA SER A 445 30.59 71.97 -28.43
C SER A 445 32.10 72.20 -28.24
N ILE A 446 32.94 71.62 -29.10
CA ILE A 446 34.41 71.63 -28.98
C ILE A 446 35.02 72.22 -30.26
N GLU A 447 35.76 73.33 -30.13
CA GLU A 447 36.47 74.00 -31.23
C GLU A 447 37.75 73.24 -31.63
N GLY A 448 38.00 73.07 -32.94
CA GLY A 448 39.24 72.42 -33.43
C GLY A 448 39.19 71.91 -34.87
N ALA A 449 40.28 71.26 -35.33
CA ALA A 449 40.34 70.62 -36.64
C ALA A 449 39.89 69.15 -36.56
N GLY A 450 38.86 68.80 -37.32
CA GLY A 450 38.27 67.48 -37.39
C GLY A 450 38.45 66.81 -38.75
N GLU A 451 38.29 65.49 -38.79
CA GLU A 451 38.24 64.69 -40.01
C GLU A 451 36.96 63.87 -40.02
N VAL A 452 36.22 63.93 -41.13
CA VAL A 452 35.12 63.01 -41.39
C VAL A 452 35.61 61.85 -42.24
N THR A 453 35.33 60.64 -41.79
CA THR A 453 35.54 59.40 -42.54
C THR A 453 34.19 58.79 -42.90
N ALA A 454 33.97 58.47 -44.17
CA ALA A 454 32.85 57.66 -44.62
C ALA A 454 33.34 56.27 -45.03
N VAL A 455 32.64 55.23 -44.60
CA VAL A 455 33.02 53.83 -44.75
C VAL A 455 31.82 53.01 -45.25
N TYR A 456 32.10 52.08 -46.18
CA TYR A 456 31.19 51.03 -46.60
C TYR A 456 31.99 49.77 -46.95
N GLY A 457 31.75 48.67 -46.22
CA GLY A 457 32.62 47.49 -46.28
C GLY A 457 34.06 47.86 -45.92
N ASP A 458 35.03 47.39 -46.72
CA ASP A 458 36.46 47.68 -46.53
C ASP A 458 36.93 49.00 -47.16
N VAL A 459 36.03 49.74 -47.81
CA VAL A 459 36.36 50.95 -48.58
C VAL A 459 36.00 52.19 -47.78
N GLN A 460 36.95 53.11 -47.63
CA GLN A 460 36.80 54.35 -46.87
C GLN A 460 37.26 55.58 -47.65
N SER A 461 36.63 56.73 -47.37
CA SER A 461 36.96 58.02 -47.97
C SER A 461 36.89 59.12 -46.90
N LYS A 462 37.82 60.09 -46.93
CA LYS A 462 38.01 61.06 -45.84
C LYS A 462 38.02 62.51 -46.32
N VAL A 463 37.50 63.42 -45.49
CA VAL A 463 37.59 64.87 -45.70
C VAL A 463 37.83 65.60 -44.38
N GLY A 464 38.84 66.48 -44.36
CA GLY A 464 39.16 67.31 -43.19
C GLY A 464 38.37 68.63 -43.15
N PHE A 465 38.10 69.14 -41.96
CA PHE A 465 37.43 70.41 -41.72
C PHE A 465 37.83 71.04 -40.37
N GLN A 466 37.42 72.28 -40.10
CA GLN A 466 37.57 72.95 -38.81
C GLN A 466 36.20 73.31 -38.25
N THR A 467 35.97 73.09 -36.95
CA THR A 467 34.73 73.43 -36.26
C THR A 467 34.95 74.55 -35.24
N ALA A 468 33.97 75.45 -35.13
CA ALA A 468 33.92 76.52 -34.15
C ALA A 468 33.42 76.07 -32.75
N GLY A 469 32.85 74.87 -32.61
CA GLY A 469 32.45 74.30 -31.31
C GLY A 469 31.35 75.07 -30.56
N ASP A 470 30.49 75.81 -31.27
CA ASP A 470 29.57 76.81 -30.72
C ASP A 470 28.10 76.34 -30.59
N GLU A 471 27.83 75.02 -30.65
CA GLU A 471 26.49 74.45 -30.52
C GLU A 471 26.10 74.17 -29.06
N ILE A 472 24.85 74.49 -28.68
CA ILE A 472 24.35 74.40 -27.29
C ILE A 472 23.55 73.10 -27.10
N ASP A 473 24.05 72.20 -26.27
CA ASP A 473 23.40 70.92 -25.90
C ASP A 473 22.54 71.03 -24.60
N PRO A 474 21.21 70.77 -24.67
CA PRO A 474 20.32 70.74 -23.50
C PRO A 474 20.32 69.40 -22.71
N VAL A 475 20.93 68.33 -23.21
CA VAL A 475 21.10 67.02 -22.53
C VAL A 475 22.48 66.90 -21.87
N GLU A 476 23.49 67.62 -22.35
CA GLU A 476 24.76 67.82 -21.62
C GLU A 476 24.74 69.02 -20.66
N ALA A 477 23.68 69.12 -19.85
CA ALA A 477 23.81 69.75 -18.54
C ALA A 477 23.99 68.62 -17.52
N SER A 478 25.21 68.09 -17.35
CA SER A 478 25.48 67.24 -16.18
C SER A 478 25.01 68.02 -14.94
N PRO A 479 24.04 67.52 -14.16
CA PRO A 479 23.57 68.24 -12.99
C PRO A 479 24.68 68.23 -11.93
N GLU A 480 24.96 69.40 -11.34
CA GLU A 480 25.81 69.52 -10.16
C GLU A 480 24.88 69.65 -8.94
N ILE A 481 25.09 68.77 -7.97
CA ILE A 481 24.29 68.70 -6.74
C ILE A 481 25.14 69.28 -5.61
N ASP A 482 24.74 70.44 -5.10
CA ASP A 482 25.21 70.95 -3.82
C ASP A 482 24.09 70.82 -2.79
N PHE A 483 24.34 70.12 -1.70
CA PHE A 483 23.35 69.93 -0.65
C PHE A 483 24.01 69.86 0.71
N ASN A 484 23.31 70.25 1.77
CA ASN A 484 23.73 70.03 3.16
C ASN A 484 22.54 69.56 4.00
N ILE A 485 22.82 69.06 5.20
CA ILE A 485 21.82 68.78 6.22
C ILE A 485 21.75 70.02 7.13
N TYR A 486 20.54 70.47 7.44
CA TYR A 486 20.28 71.68 8.21
C TYR A 486 19.44 71.38 9.45
N ASP A 487 19.80 71.97 10.59
CA ASP A 487 18.92 72.04 11.76
C ASP A 487 18.04 73.30 11.65
N CYS A 488 16.76 73.08 11.39
CA CYS A 488 15.76 74.13 11.26
C CYS A 488 14.83 74.24 12.48
N SER A 489 15.06 73.46 13.54
CA SER A 489 14.11 73.26 14.64
C SER A 489 13.79 74.55 15.41
N ASN A 490 14.70 75.54 15.38
CA ASN A 490 14.53 76.84 16.04
C ASN A 490 14.84 78.05 15.12
N ALA A 491 14.86 77.87 13.81
CA ALA A 491 15.24 78.91 12.85
C ALA A 491 14.11 79.93 12.61
N VAL A 492 14.38 81.22 12.87
CA VAL A 492 13.40 82.31 12.65
C VAL A 492 13.26 82.60 11.16
N GLY A 493 12.05 82.43 10.62
CA GLY A 493 11.75 82.69 9.20
C GLY A 493 11.96 81.50 8.26
N TRP A 494 12.24 80.30 8.80
CA TRP A 494 12.22 79.05 8.03
C TRP A 494 10.79 78.74 7.55
N ASP A 495 10.65 78.51 6.24
CA ASP A 495 9.41 78.08 5.61
C ASP A 495 9.73 77.01 4.55
N LYS A 496 9.33 75.78 4.86
CA LYS A 496 9.55 74.61 4.00
C LYS A 496 8.90 74.74 2.62
N ALA A 497 7.78 75.47 2.49
CA ALA A 497 7.12 75.69 1.20
C ALA A 497 7.91 76.65 0.32
N LEU A 498 8.62 77.61 0.92
CA LEU A 498 9.52 78.55 0.23
C LEU A 498 10.91 77.94 -0.06
N LYS A 499 11.24 76.79 0.55
CA LYS A 499 12.53 76.09 0.40
C LYS A 499 13.72 77.01 0.69
N ASN A 500 13.61 77.86 1.71
CA ASN A 500 14.61 78.83 2.11
C ASN A 500 15.56 78.27 3.18
N PHE A 501 16.11 77.07 2.98
CA PHE A 501 16.85 76.31 4.01
C PHE A 501 18.15 77.00 4.44
N GLU A 502 18.62 77.98 3.69
CA GLU A 502 19.80 78.78 4.02
C GLU A 502 19.60 79.69 5.24
N VAL A 503 18.36 79.86 5.74
CA VAL A 503 18.10 80.54 7.01
C VAL A 503 18.38 79.65 8.23
N CYS A 504 18.53 78.34 8.02
CA CYS A 504 18.85 77.36 9.04
C CYS A 504 20.37 77.14 9.16
N THR A 505 20.81 76.52 10.25
CA THR A 505 22.23 76.19 10.47
C THR A 505 22.56 74.82 9.90
N VAL A 506 23.67 74.70 9.16
CA VAL A 506 24.17 73.39 8.70
C VAL A 506 24.56 72.54 9.91
N THR A 507 24.17 71.28 9.90
CA THR A 507 24.50 70.28 10.94
C THR A 507 24.93 68.98 10.28
N ASP A 508 25.87 68.28 10.91
CA ASP A 508 26.23 66.89 10.62
C ASP A 508 25.75 65.96 11.73
N ASN A 509 25.02 66.46 12.72
CA ASN A 509 24.44 65.68 13.82
C ASN A 509 22.92 65.88 13.86
N ILE A 510 22.17 64.78 13.88
CA ILE A 510 20.72 64.79 14.05
C ILE A 510 20.32 63.90 15.23
N THR A 511 19.16 64.19 15.82
CA THR A 511 18.53 63.33 16.84
C THR A 511 17.06 63.15 16.50
N ASN A 512 16.36 62.22 17.16
CA ASN A 512 14.91 62.08 16.94
C ASN A 512 14.12 63.32 17.40
N ASP A 513 14.66 64.14 18.31
CA ASP A 513 14.04 65.40 18.76
C ASP A 513 14.38 66.60 17.85
N ASN A 514 15.50 66.55 17.11
CA ASN A 514 15.92 67.57 16.16
C ASN A 514 16.22 66.91 14.80
N PRO A 515 15.19 66.68 13.96
CA PRO A 515 15.36 66.07 12.65
C PRO A 515 16.11 67.00 11.69
N GLY A 516 16.93 66.41 10.81
CA GLY A 516 17.66 67.15 9.79
C GLY A 516 16.77 67.51 8.61
N ILE A 517 17.00 68.68 8.01
CA ILE A 517 16.43 69.08 6.72
C ILE A 517 17.51 68.93 5.65
N ILE A 518 17.27 68.10 4.64
CA ILE A 518 18.13 67.97 3.46
C ILE A 518 17.75 69.11 2.51
N GLY A 519 18.58 70.15 2.45
CA GLY A 519 18.43 71.26 1.52
C GLY A 519 19.38 71.10 0.34
N ALA A 520 18.84 70.93 -0.87
CA ALA A 520 19.61 70.71 -2.08
C ALA A 520 19.39 71.82 -3.12
N THR A 521 20.46 72.24 -3.78
CA THR A 521 20.45 73.12 -4.95
C THR A 521 21.05 72.38 -6.12
N VAL A 522 20.31 72.31 -7.23
CA VAL A 522 20.73 71.63 -8.45
C VAL A 522 20.99 72.65 -9.55
N THR A 523 22.22 72.71 -10.02
CA THR A 523 22.66 73.61 -11.11
C THR A 523 23.21 72.81 -12.28
N ARG A 524 23.39 73.47 -13.43
CA ARG A 524 24.16 72.89 -14.55
C ARG A 524 25.65 72.86 -14.17
N SER A 525 26.32 71.73 -14.39
CA SER A 525 27.75 71.54 -14.07
C SER A 525 28.61 72.64 -14.67
N GLY A 526 29.46 73.23 -13.83
CA GLY A 526 30.33 74.35 -14.22
C GLY A 526 29.59 75.69 -14.42
N SER A 527 28.32 75.79 -14.02
CA SER A 527 27.49 76.99 -14.11
C SER A 527 26.70 77.25 -12.83
N THR A 528 26.28 78.50 -12.63
CA THR A 528 25.37 78.92 -11.54
C THR A 528 23.90 78.87 -11.95
N GLN A 529 23.60 78.37 -13.16
CA GLN A 529 22.25 78.33 -13.69
C GLN A 529 21.44 77.21 -13.02
N PRO A 530 20.29 77.52 -12.37
CA PRO A 530 19.47 76.53 -11.68
C PRO A 530 18.70 75.64 -12.66
N LEU A 531 18.57 74.36 -12.31
CA LEU A 531 17.75 73.40 -13.05
C LEU A 531 16.39 73.21 -12.35
N GLN A 532 15.33 73.77 -12.95
CA GLN A 532 13.96 73.70 -12.43
C GLN A 532 13.22 72.42 -12.88
N GLN A 533 12.29 71.93 -12.05
CA GLN A 533 11.44 70.76 -12.33
C GLN A 533 12.20 69.44 -12.53
N ILE A 534 13.37 69.32 -11.90
CA ILE A 534 14.15 68.09 -11.89
C ILE A 534 13.81 67.27 -10.64
N LEU A 535 13.68 65.96 -10.80
CA LEU A 535 13.47 65.01 -9.71
C LEU A 535 14.80 64.73 -8.99
N VAL A 536 14.79 64.95 -7.68
CA VAL A 536 15.88 64.60 -6.77
C VAL A 536 15.44 63.38 -5.97
N SER A 537 16.22 62.32 -6.01
CA SER A 537 16.01 61.11 -5.20
C SER A 537 17.04 61.06 -4.08
N ALA A 538 16.62 60.70 -2.87
CA ALA A 538 17.43 60.66 -1.68
C ALA A 538 17.37 59.27 -1.05
N ALA A 539 18.51 58.76 -0.60
CA ALA A 539 18.60 57.52 0.16
C ALA A 539 19.57 57.72 1.33
N THR A 540 19.39 56.96 2.41
CA THR A 540 20.27 57.01 3.57
C THR A 540 20.61 55.62 4.08
N THR A 541 21.82 55.46 4.64
CA THR A 541 22.30 54.19 5.20
C THR A 541 21.87 53.98 6.66
N LEU A 542 21.47 55.04 7.36
CA LEU A 542 20.97 55.05 8.73
C LEU A 542 19.88 56.12 8.83
N GLY A 543 18.77 55.87 9.53
CA GLY A 543 17.64 56.81 9.61
C GLY A 543 16.63 56.65 8.47
N ALA A 544 15.65 57.56 8.40
CA ALA A 544 14.59 57.55 7.40
C ALA A 544 14.37 58.93 6.76
N ILE A 545 13.92 58.94 5.51
CA ILE A 545 13.67 60.16 4.71
C ILE A 545 12.16 60.37 4.50
N SER A 546 11.68 61.60 4.63
CA SER A 546 10.28 61.97 4.32
C SER A 546 10.18 62.98 3.17
N PRO A 547 9.24 62.80 2.23
CA PRO A 547 8.28 61.68 2.14
C PRO A 547 8.96 60.33 1.89
N ALA A 548 8.33 59.22 2.30
CA ALA A 548 8.90 57.86 2.22
C ALA A 548 9.26 57.42 0.79
N SER A 549 8.73 58.11 -0.23
CA SER A 549 9.15 57.96 -1.63
C SER A 549 10.59 58.41 -1.88
N GLY A 550 11.26 59.05 -0.91
CA GLY A 550 12.63 59.54 -1.00
C GLY A 550 12.83 60.59 -2.09
N THR A 551 11.77 61.27 -2.56
CA THR A 551 11.83 62.10 -3.77
C THR A 551 11.27 63.50 -3.57
N ALA A 552 11.92 64.49 -4.19
CA ALA A 552 11.46 65.88 -4.24
C ALA A 552 11.80 66.54 -5.58
N ILE A 553 10.98 67.50 -6.01
CA ILE A 553 11.21 68.25 -7.26
C ILE A 553 11.86 69.61 -7.00
N THR A 554 12.74 70.08 -7.89
CA THR A 554 13.36 71.42 -7.79
C THR A 554 12.40 72.56 -8.19
N ASN A 555 12.46 73.70 -7.48
CA ASN A 555 11.68 74.90 -7.85
C ASN A 555 12.40 75.75 -8.93
N ALA A 556 11.85 76.92 -9.27
CA ALA A 556 12.43 77.85 -10.26
C ALA A 556 13.87 78.31 -9.96
N SER A 557 14.30 78.21 -8.70
CA SER A 557 15.65 78.51 -8.25
C SER A 557 16.53 77.26 -8.10
N GLY A 558 16.09 76.10 -8.60
CA GLY A 558 16.86 74.85 -8.55
C GLY A 558 16.84 74.15 -7.19
N LYS A 559 15.98 74.56 -6.24
CA LYS A 559 15.99 74.08 -4.86
C LYS A 559 15.02 72.94 -4.59
N ALA A 560 15.46 71.92 -3.86
CA ALA A 560 14.66 70.81 -3.34
C ALA A 560 14.87 70.63 -1.82
N VAL A 561 13.86 70.10 -1.13
CA VAL A 561 13.87 69.89 0.33
C VAL A 561 13.28 68.52 0.64
N LEU A 562 13.99 67.73 1.45
CA LEU A 562 13.51 66.50 2.07
C LEU A 562 13.80 66.53 3.57
N ASP A 563 13.07 65.75 4.36
CA ASP A 563 13.36 65.59 5.79
C ASP A 563 14.19 64.32 6.02
N LEU A 564 15.06 64.35 7.03
CA LEU A 564 15.88 63.24 7.51
C LEU A 564 15.63 63.05 9.01
N TYR A 565 15.15 61.86 9.38
CA TYR A 565 14.84 61.47 10.75
C TYR A 565 15.78 60.36 11.20
N ALA A 566 16.06 60.31 12.49
CA ALA A 566 16.90 59.27 13.07
C ALA A 566 16.26 57.88 13.03
N ASN A 567 14.92 57.77 13.02
CA ASN A 567 14.19 56.50 12.91
C ASN A 567 14.59 55.42 13.94
N GLY A 568 15.17 55.82 15.07
CA GLY A 568 15.70 54.91 16.10
C GLY A 568 17.12 54.39 15.81
N ASP A 569 17.67 54.70 14.64
CA ASP A 569 19.05 54.42 14.28
C ASP A 569 20.01 55.38 14.96
N VAL A 570 21.27 54.98 15.09
CA VAL A 570 22.25 55.69 15.91
C VAL A 570 23.67 55.31 15.48
N GLY A 571 24.55 56.31 15.31
CA GLY A 571 25.88 56.13 14.71
C GLY A 571 26.08 56.96 13.44
N ALA A 572 27.21 56.78 12.76
CA ALA A 572 27.53 57.50 11.53
C ALA A 572 26.79 56.89 10.32
N GLY A 573 25.93 57.67 9.70
CA GLY A 573 25.23 57.36 8.46
C GLY A 573 25.75 58.18 7.28
N GLU A 574 25.41 57.74 6.08
CA GLU A 574 25.61 58.51 4.85
C GLU A 574 24.24 58.78 4.21
N VAL A 575 24.01 60.03 3.80
CA VAL A 575 22.89 60.41 2.95
C VAL A 575 23.42 60.63 1.54
N SER A 576 22.71 60.09 0.56
CA SER A 576 23.01 60.20 -0.87
C SER A 576 21.86 60.89 -1.58
N LEU A 577 22.19 61.87 -2.42
CA LEU A 577 21.25 62.48 -3.36
C LEU A 577 21.63 62.10 -4.79
N LYS A 578 20.67 61.56 -5.53
CA LYS A 578 20.78 61.19 -6.94
C LYS A 578 19.91 62.10 -7.80
N VAL A 579 20.50 62.69 -8.82
CA VAL A 579 19.81 63.39 -9.91
C VAL A 579 20.35 62.86 -11.23
N GLN A 580 19.48 62.23 -12.03
CA GLN A 580 19.91 61.42 -13.18
C GLN A 580 20.96 60.39 -12.75
N GLU A 581 22.17 60.35 -13.32
CA GLU A 581 23.25 59.42 -12.92
C GLU A 581 24.28 60.02 -11.96
N ILE A 582 24.12 61.28 -11.53
CA ILE A 582 25.04 61.91 -10.58
C ILE A 582 24.56 61.65 -9.16
N VAL A 583 25.46 61.10 -8.33
CA VAL A 583 25.24 60.87 -6.90
C VAL A 583 26.20 61.76 -6.11
N SER A 584 25.67 62.49 -5.15
CA SER A 584 26.45 63.25 -4.16
C SER A 584 26.14 62.69 -2.78
N THR A 585 27.16 62.50 -1.94
CA THR A 585 26.99 61.93 -0.61
C THR A 585 27.51 62.87 0.48
N LYS A 586 26.89 62.80 1.66
CA LYS A 586 27.37 63.44 2.89
C LYS A 586 27.21 62.48 4.06
N ALA A 587 28.26 62.40 4.87
CA ALA A 587 28.20 61.73 6.16
C ALA A 587 27.47 62.61 7.17
N PHE A 588 26.77 61.97 8.10
CA PHE A 588 26.17 62.56 9.29
C PHE A 588 26.20 61.55 10.42
N GLU A 589 26.02 62.02 11.65
CA GLU A 589 25.93 61.19 12.84
C GLU A 589 24.54 61.33 13.44
N ILE A 590 23.93 60.21 13.79
CA ILE A 590 22.76 60.22 14.65
C ILE A 590 23.24 60.09 16.10
N GLY A 591 23.04 61.17 16.86
CA GLY A 591 23.49 61.26 18.25
C GLY A 591 22.86 60.20 19.15
N ARG A 592 23.68 59.62 20.03
CA ARG A 592 23.24 58.66 21.05
C ARG A 592 22.22 59.29 22.00
N VAL A 593 21.10 58.60 22.20
CA VAL A 593 20.14 58.91 23.26
C VAL A 593 20.43 58.00 24.45
N ASP A 594 20.76 58.59 25.60
CA ASP A 594 20.85 57.87 26.84
C ASP A 594 19.44 57.44 27.28
N ILE A 595 19.22 56.16 27.55
CA ILE A 595 17.97 55.64 28.09
C ILE A 595 18.23 54.74 29.28
N SER A 596 17.19 54.52 30.10
CA SER A 596 17.17 53.43 31.06
C SER A 596 15.95 52.54 30.83
N LEU A 597 16.11 51.24 31.11
CA LEU A 597 15.07 50.23 30.97
C LEU A 597 14.58 49.80 32.36
N THR A 598 13.27 49.65 32.52
CA THR A 598 12.68 48.91 33.63
C THR A 598 11.87 47.76 33.07
N ILE A 599 12.13 46.55 33.55
CA ILE A 599 11.44 45.33 33.14
C ILE A 599 10.63 44.82 34.34
N SER A 600 9.38 44.44 34.09
CA SER A 600 8.48 43.84 35.08
C SER A 600 7.64 42.74 34.44
N THR A 601 7.21 41.78 35.23
CA THR A 601 6.22 40.79 34.79
C THR A 601 4.87 41.16 35.40
N GLU A 602 3.77 40.89 34.69
CA GLU A 602 2.42 41.19 35.20
C GLU A 602 1.92 40.16 36.25
N VAL A 603 2.79 39.28 36.77
CA VAL A 603 2.44 38.30 37.80
C VAL A 603 2.86 38.83 39.17
N GLY A 604 1.91 38.97 40.10
CA GLY A 604 2.13 39.53 41.44
C GLY A 604 3.17 38.80 42.33
N SER A 605 3.71 37.65 41.90
CA SER A 605 4.75 36.86 42.59
C SER A 605 5.94 36.43 41.72
N ASN A 606 6.01 36.82 40.43
CA ASN A 606 6.99 36.30 39.46
C ASN A 606 7.05 34.76 39.33
N THR A 607 6.01 34.03 39.75
CA THR A 607 5.92 32.56 39.62
C THR A 607 4.79 32.17 38.70
N ILE A 608 5.05 31.26 37.75
CA ILE A 608 4.06 30.64 36.86
C ILE A 608 4.09 29.11 37.00
N PRO A 609 2.96 28.40 36.82
CA PRO A 609 2.95 26.94 36.78
C PRO A 609 3.75 26.42 35.56
N ALA A 610 4.18 25.16 35.60
CA ALA A 610 4.76 24.48 34.43
C ALA A 610 3.84 24.60 33.20
N GLY A 611 4.40 24.95 32.04
CA GLY A 611 3.60 25.23 30.83
C GLY A 611 2.87 26.58 30.83
N GLY A 612 2.94 27.35 31.92
CA GLY A 612 2.29 28.65 32.08
C GLY A 612 2.86 29.75 31.17
N SER A 613 2.14 30.86 31.07
CA SER A 613 2.59 32.04 30.33
C SER A 613 2.44 33.32 31.16
N THR A 614 3.31 34.29 30.94
CA THR A 614 3.23 35.64 31.52
C THR A 614 3.58 36.70 30.48
N ILE A 615 3.02 37.89 30.67
CA ILE A 615 3.43 39.09 29.92
C ILE A 615 4.63 39.72 30.62
N VAL A 616 5.66 40.00 29.83
CA VAL A 616 6.85 40.77 30.21
C VAL A 616 6.66 42.19 29.68
N GLU A 617 6.50 43.15 30.58
CA GLU A 617 6.40 44.56 30.26
C GLU A 617 7.77 45.22 30.43
N VAL A 618 8.19 45.97 29.42
CA VAL A 618 9.42 46.78 29.44
C VAL A 618 9.05 48.24 29.25
N THR A 619 9.42 49.08 30.19
CA THR A 619 9.25 50.54 30.12
C THR A 619 10.60 51.22 29.87
N VAL A 620 10.63 52.16 28.93
CA VAL A 620 11.82 52.91 28.52
C VAL A 620 11.74 54.36 29.00
N PHE A 621 12.79 54.83 29.67
CA PHE A 621 12.90 56.19 30.21
C PHE A 621 14.03 56.99 29.57
N ASN A 622 13.79 58.28 29.36
CA ASN A 622 14.80 59.28 29.01
C ASN A 622 15.71 59.60 30.22
N PRO A 623 16.85 60.29 30.02
CA PRO A 623 17.80 60.60 31.10
C PRO A 623 17.23 61.50 32.20
N ASP A 624 16.18 62.27 31.89
CA ASP A 624 15.45 63.13 32.82
C ASP A 624 14.39 62.38 33.65
N GLY A 625 14.24 61.07 33.44
CA GLY A 625 13.26 60.22 34.12
C GLY A 625 11.85 60.27 33.52
N SER A 626 11.64 60.99 32.42
CA SER A 626 10.37 60.96 31.67
C SER A 626 10.24 59.68 30.82
N LEU A 627 9.00 59.27 30.51
CA LEU A 627 8.76 58.16 29.59
C LEU A 627 9.27 58.51 28.19
N SER A 628 10.05 57.61 27.60
CA SER A 628 10.61 57.79 26.26
C SER A 628 9.53 57.56 25.20
N THR A 629 8.72 58.59 24.95
CA THR A 629 7.60 58.60 24.00
C THR A 629 7.98 59.19 22.64
N GLY A 630 9.16 59.82 22.54
CA GLY A 630 9.64 60.51 21.34
C GLY A 630 10.21 59.58 20.25
N GLN A 631 10.56 58.33 20.57
CA GLN A 631 11.03 57.34 19.60
C GLN A 631 10.70 55.90 20.01
N PRO A 632 10.36 55.00 19.05
CA PRO A 632 10.24 53.57 19.31
C PRO A 632 11.64 52.92 19.42
N PHE A 633 11.77 51.93 20.32
CA PHE A 633 12.97 51.12 20.49
C PHE A 633 12.66 49.66 20.15
N GLN A 634 13.58 48.99 19.45
CA GLN A 634 13.55 47.55 19.26
C GLN A 634 14.14 46.86 20.50
N LEU A 635 13.36 45.97 21.10
CA LEU A 635 13.71 45.20 22.29
C LEU A 635 13.96 43.76 21.90
N GLU A 636 15.14 43.25 22.19
CA GLU A 636 15.51 41.84 22.01
C GLU A 636 15.48 41.13 23.36
N PHE A 637 14.79 40.00 23.43
CA PHE A 637 14.69 39.19 24.65
C PHE A 637 15.51 37.91 24.53
N THR A 638 16.22 37.57 25.59
CA THR A 638 16.96 36.31 25.73
C THR A 638 16.71 35.69 27.10
N SER A 639 16.72 34.37 27.19
CA SER A 639 16.72 33.61 28.45
C SER A 639 17.44 32.27 28.27
N GLU A 640 17.84 31.63 29.37
CA GLU A 640 18.53 30.33 29.30
C GLU A 640 17.58 29.23 28.82
N CYS A 641 16.32 29.26 29.26
CA CYS A 641 15.33 28.31 28.79
C CYS A 641 14.93 28.51 27.32
N VAL A 642 14.90 29.75 26.82
CA VAL A 642 14.68 30.00 25.38
C VAL A 642 15.85 29.46 24.55
N ALA A 643 17.10 29.61 25.03
CA ALA A 643 18.27 29.05 24.35
C ALA A 643 18.31 27.50 24.39
N ALA A 644 17.73 26.89 25.43
CA ALA A 644 17.60 25.44 25.58
C ALA A 644 16.35 24.85 24.87
N ASN A 645 15.57 25.67 24.15
CA ASN A 645 14.27 25.30 23.53
C ASN A 645 13.21 24.80 24.52
N THR A 646 13.31 25.16 25.81
CA THR A 646 12.36 24.79 26.87
C THR A 646 11.43 25.95 27.27
N ALA A 647 11.54 27.11 26.62
CA ALA A 647 10.61 28.22 26.71
C ALA A 647 10.53 29.01 25.40
N PHE A 648 9.45 29.75 25.19
CA PHE A 648 9.26 30.65 24.06
C PHE A 648 9.02 32.07 24.55
N ILE A 649 9.61 33.07 23.89
CA ILE A 649 9.35 34.49 24.16
C ILE A 649 9.24 35.27 22.85
N ASP A 650 8.28 36.20 22.77
CA ASP A 650 8.15 37.11 21.62
C ASP A 650 9.40 38.01 21.51
N THR A 651 10.15 37.90 20.41
CA THR A 651 11.35 38.73 20.15
C THR A 651 11.63 38.83 18.65
N PRO A 652 12.01 40.01 18.11
CA PRO A 652 12.08 41.31 18.78
C PRO A 652 10.69 41.96 18.95
N VAL A 653 10.51 42.86 19.93
CA VAL A 653 9.29 43.71 20.04
C VAL A 653 9.64 45.20 20.03
N VAL A 654 8.75 46.01 19.46
CA VAL A 654 8.94 47.46 19.32
C VAL A 654 8.12 48.22 20.36
N THR A 655 8.70 49.25 20.99
CA THR A 655 7.97 50.03 21.99
C THR A 655 6.91 50.95 21.37
N THR A 656 5.75 51.02 22.01
CA THR A 656 4.66 51.97 21.71
C THR A 656 4.47 52.89 22.91
N ALA A 657 4.61 54.21 22.72
CA ALA A 657 4.53 55.20 23.81
C ALA A 657 5.44 54.89 25.01
N GLY A 658 6.66 54.40 24.75
CA GLY A 658 7.66 54.10 25.78
C GLY A 658 7.50 52.76 26.49
N LYS A 659 6.58 51.88 26.03
CA LYS A 659 6.38 50.53 26.59
C LYS A 659 6.44 49.44 25.52
N GLY A 660 7.05 48.30 25.82
CA GLY A 660 7.04 47.08 24.99
C GLY A 660 6.50 45.89 25.79
N PHE A 661 5.80 44.98 25.11
CA PHE A 661 5.19 43.79 25.73
C PHE A 661 5.64 42.55 24.97
N ALA A 662 6.15 41.54 25.68
CA ALA A 662 6.49 40.23 25.14
C ALA A 662 5.81 39.13 25.95
N THR A 663 5.28 38.10 25.30
CA THR A 663 4.69 36.94 25.98
C THR A 663 5.78 35.90 26.22
N TYR A 664 6.05 35.57 27.47
CA TYR A 664 6.88 34.44 27.85
C TYR A 664 6.00 33.22 28.12
N ARG A 665 6.33 32.06 27.52
CA ARG A 665 5.65 30.77 27.72
C ARG A 665 6.66 29.69 28.04
N ALA A 666 6.52 29.05 29.20
CA ALA A 666 7.31 27.87 29.54
C ALA A 666 6.84 26.67 28.71
N ALA A 667 7.78 25.89 28.18
CA ALA A 667 7.54 24.69 27.38
C ALA A 667 8.53 23.58 27.77
N GLY A 668 8.66 23.34 29.09
CA GLY A 668 9.64 22.42 29.69
C GLY A 668 10.72 23.11 30.54
N CYS A 669 10.69 24.43 30.67
CA CYS A 669 11.56 25.18 31.57
C CYS A 669 11.12 24.97 33.01
N GLU A 670 12.05 24.65 33.91
CA GLU A 670 11.80 24.50 35.34
C GLU A 670 12.75 25.36 36.17
N GLY A 671 12.27 25.89 37.29
CA GLY A 671 13.05 26.74 38.18
C GLY A 671 13.10 28.20 37.73
N THR A 672 14.12 28.93 38.19
CA THR A 672 14.26 30.37 37.90
C THR A 672 14.87 30.59 36.52
N ASP A 673 14.12 31.18 35.59
CA ASP A 673 14.59 31.66 34.30
C ASP A 673 14.82 33.19 34.33
N ALA A 674 16.03 33.61 33.96
CA ALA A 674 16.41 35.02 33.93
C ALA A 674 16.18 35.59 32.52
N ILE A 675 15.10 36.35 32.37
CA ILE A 675 14.77 37.03 31.12
C ILE A 675 15.56 38.33 31.05
N THR A 676 16.43 38.44 30.06
CA THR A 676 17.21 39.64 29.77
C THR A 676 16.63 40.33 28.56
N VAL A 677 16.26 41.61 28.70
CA VAL A 677 15.93 42.48 27.58
C VAL A 677 17.13 43.35 27.22
N THR A 678 17.39 43.49 25.93
CA THR A 678 18.41 44.35 25.37
C THR A 678 17.78 45.36 24.42
N ALA A 679 18.05 46.65 24.65
CA ALA A 679 17.76 47.71 23.71
C ALA A 679 19.08 48.28 23.17
N VAL A 680 19.20 48.40 21.84
CA VAL A 680 20.40 48.95 21.20
C VAL A 680 20.27 50.47 21.11
N THR A 681 21.20 51.20 21.72
CA THR A 681 21.26 52.68 21.67
C THR A 681 22.61 53.18 21.17
N GLY A 682 22.95 52.81 19.94
CA GLY A 682 23.93 53.61 19.19
C GLY A 682 25.36 53.30 19.47
N GLY A 683 25.68 52.02 19.44
CA GLY A 683 27.00 51.49 19.73
C GLY A 683 27.17 51.03 21.19
N SER A 684 26.12 51.07 22.00
CA SER A 684 26.06 50.39 23.31
C SER A 684 24.69 49.76 23.50
N SER A 685 24.64 48.62 24.20
CA SER A 685 23.40 48.00 24.63
C SER A 685 23.04 48.48 26.05
N VAL A 686 21.76 48.82 26.25
CA VAL A 686 21.19 48.96 27.59
C VAL A 686 20.43 47.67 27.87
N THR A 687 20.80 46.98 28.94
CA THR A 687 20.15 45.75 29.37
C THR A 687 19.40 45.94 30.67
N ALA A 688 18.31 45.21 30.81
CA ALA A 688 17.65 44.99 32.09
C ALA A 688 17.22 43.53 32.17
N SER A 689 17.17 42.97 33.38
CA SER A 689 16.75 41.60 33.59
C SER A 689 15.67 41.49 34.65
N THR A 690 14.78 40.52 34.47
CA THR A 690 13.82 40.06 35.49
C THR A 690 13.86 38.54 35.55
N ASN A 691 13.43 38.00 36.68
CA ASN A 691 13.32 36.56 36.86
C ASN A 691 11.86 36.12 36.72
N VAL A 692 11.65 34.99 36.06
CA VAL A 692 10.40 34.23 36.09
C VAL A 692 10.71 32.88 36.74
N ASN A 693 9.99 32.53 37.80
CA ASN A 693 10.07 31.21 38.40
C ASN A 693 9.00 30.33 37.75
N VAL A 694 9.41 29.21 37.14
CA VAL A 694 8.50 28.19 36.65
C VAL A 694 8.47 27.06 37.67
N ASP A 695 7.28 26.76 38.20
CA ASP A 695 7.10 25.60 39.09
C ASP A 695 7.41 24.30 38.33
N SER A 696 7.98 23.30 39.02
CA SER A 696 8.23 21.97 38.46
C SER A 696 6.93 21.23 38.15
N VAL A 697 6.92 20.39 37.11
CA VAL A 697 5.79 19.49 36.82
C VAL A 697 5.67 18.46 37.94
N SER A 698 4.50 18.37 38.60
CA SER A 698 4.19 17.24 39.48
C SER A 698 3.54 16.13 38.66
N VAL A 699 4.32 15.10 38.31
CA VAL A 699 3.82 13.90 37.62
C VAL A 699 2.80 13.19 38.51
N GLY A 700 1.65 12.83 37.95
CA GLY A 700 0.53 12.20 38.65
C GLY A 700 0.39 10.70 38.38
N ALA A 701 0.66 10.23 37.15
CA ALA A 701 0.51 8.82 36.76
C ALA A 701 1.29 8.42 35.49
N ILE A 702 1.53 7.11 35.33
CA ILE A 702 1.93 6.47 34.07
C ILE A 702 0.78 5.62 33.54
N GLN A 703 0.45 5.73 32.26
CA GLN A 703 -0.56 4.95 31.55
C GLN A 703 0.11 4.04 30.51
N TYR A 704 -0.28 2.76 30.46
CA TYR A 704 0.07 1.86 29.35
C TYR A 704 -0.76 2.21 28.10
N LEU A 705 -0.11 2.32 26.93
CA LEU A 705 -0.78 2.59 25.66
C LEU A 705 -0.96 1.31 24.83
N SER A 706 0.14 0.62 24.49
CA SER A 706 0.10 -0.53 23.58
C SER A 706 1.40 -1.34 23.57
N ALA A 707 1.31 -2.60 23.18
CA ALA A 707 2.41 -3.47 22.77
C ALA A 707 2.08 -3.98 21.36
N THR A 708 2.94 -3.68 20.38
CA THR A 708 2.68 -4.02 18.98
C THR A 708 3.90 -4.70 18.34
N PRO A 709 3.77 -5.97 17.91
CA PRO A 709 2.67 -6.91 18.19
C PRO A 709 2.68 -7.44 19.64
N LYS A 710 1.55 -8.02 20.07
CA LYS A 710 1.36 -8.62 21.42
C LYS A 710 2.00 -10.01 21.56
N ILE A 711 2.19 -10.70 20.45
CA ILE A 711 2.88 -11.99 20.39
C ILE A 711 4.07 -11.82 19.46
N ILE A 712 5.25 -12.19 19.94
CA ILE A 712 6.48 -12.20 19.15
C ILE A 712 7.03 -13.62 19.04
N ALA A 713 7.70 -13.89 17.92
CA ALA A 713 8.34 -15.15 17.63
C ALA A 713 9.62 -15.33 18.46
N LEU A 714 10.07 -16.56 18.64
CA LEU A 714 11.37 -16.85 19.23
C LEU A 714 12.47 -16.21 18.38
N ARG A 715 13.56 -15.79 19.01
CA ARG A 715 14.70 -15.22 18.29
C ARG A 715 15.23 -16.22 17.26
N GLY A 716 15.58 -15.71 16.08
CA GLY A 716 15.98 -16.50 14.91
C GLY A 716 14.82 -17.05 14.08
N THR A 717 13.56 -16.99 14.57
CA THR A 717 12.38 -17.56 13.89
C THR A 717 11.42 -16.50 13.32
N GLY A 718 11.72 -15.20 13.41
CA GLY A 718 10.88 -14.11 12.94
C GLY A 718 11.65 -12.97 12.27
N GLY A 719 10.91 -12.05 11.64
CA GLY A 719 11.47 -10.83 11.05
C GLY A 719 11.60 -9.70 12.07
N ILE A 720 12.22 -8.60 11.64
CA ILE A 720 12.16 -7.32 12.37
C ILE A 720 10.78 -6.71 12.09
N ALA A 721 10.16 -6.08 13.10
CA ALA A 721 8.86 -5.40 12.97
C ALA A 721 8.75 -4.57 11.67
N GLY A 722 7.70 -4.81 10.88
CA GLY A 722 7.47 -4.17 9.58
C GLY A 722 7.88 -5.01 8.36
N ALA A 723 8.55 -6.15 8.56
CA ALA A 723 8.93 -7.10 7.51
C ALA A 723 8.23 -8.48 7.69
N GLY A 724 6.92 -8.53 7.45
CA GLY A 724 6.12 -9.77 7.45
C GLY A 724 5.28 -10.02 8.71
N SER A 725 4.47 -11.08 8.70
CA SER A 725 3.55 -11.45 9.79
C SER A 725 4.23 -12.02 11.04
N ARG A 726 5.55 -12.25 11.00
CA ARG A 726 6.36 -12.80 12.10
C ARG A 726 7.32 -11.72 12.59
N SER A 727 7.18 -11.28 13.84
CA SER A 727 8.09 -10.29 14.44
C SER A 727 8.80 -10.88 15.67
N GLU A 728 10.10 -10.70 15.79
CA GLU A 728 10.88 -10.99 17.02
C GLU A 728 10.93 -9.80 17.97
N THR A 729 10.39 -8.65 17.54
CA THR A 729 10.40 -7.42 18.32
C THR A 729 9.00 -6.90 18.55
N SER A 730 8.77 -6.30 19.72
CA SER A 730 7.53 -5.61 20.08
C SER A 730 7.83 -4.20 20.59
N VAL A 731 7.13 -3.20 20.07
CA VAL A 731 7.22 -1.83 20.56
C VAL A 731 6.17 -1.64 21.65
N VAL A 732 6.65 -1.38 22.87
CA VAL A 732 5.81 -1.15 24.06
C VAL A 732 5.82 0.33 24.41
N SER A 733 4.65 0.93 24.45
CA SER A 733 4.46 2.38 24.61
C SER A 733 3.69 2.72 25.89
N PHE A 734 4.11 3.80 26.55
CA PHE A 734 3.51 4.36 27.76
C PHE A 734 3.30 5.87 27.61
N LYS A 735 2.46 6.44 28.46
CA LYS A 735 2.16 7.88 28.53
C LYS A 735 2.21 8.38 29.96
N LEU A 736 2.96 9.44 30.23
CA LEU A 736 3.02 10.12 31.52
C LEU A 736 2.03 11.26 31.57
N LEU A 737 1.32 11.33 32.69
CA LEU A 737 0.31 12.34 32.99
C LEU A 737 0.68 13.09 34.27
N ASP A 738 0.43 14.39 34.30
CA ASP A 738 0.54 15.22 35.51
C ASP A 738 -0.66 15.02 36.47
N GLU A 739 -0.63 15.63 37.65
CA GLU A 739 -1.73 15.57 38.63
C GLU A 739 -3.07 16.14 38.12
N SER A 740 -3.06 16.89 37.01
CA SER A 740 -4.23 17.46 36.34
C SER A 740 -4.67 16.64 35.11
N ASN A 741 -4.14 15.42 34.93
CA ASN A 741 -4.35 14.54 33.78
C ASN A 741 -3.95 15.15 32.41
N GLN A 742 -3.00 16.09 32.38
CA GLN A 742 -2.37 16.57 31.15
C GLN A 742 -1.08 15.80 30.87
N ALA A 743 -0.59 15.85 29.63
CA ALA A 743 0.67 15.23 29.25
C ALA A 743 1.84 15.83 30.05
N ALA A 744 2.71 14.98 30.60
CA ALA A 744 3.97 15.38 31.24
C ALA A 744 5.16 15.13 30.28
N PRO A 745 5.60 16.15 29.52
CA PRO A 745 6.68 16.01 28.55
C PRO A 745 8.06 16.10 29.21
N ASN A 746 9.09 15.57 28.53
CA ASN A 746 10.49 15.62 28.93
C ASN A 746 10.82 14.93 30.27
N GLU A 747 10.00 13.96 30.66
CA GLU A 747 10.19 13.17 31.88
C GLU A 747 10.97 11.88 31.57
N LEU A 748 11.93 11.53 32.43
CA LEU A 748 12.73 10.32 32.30
C LEU A 748 11.97 9.10 32.84
N VAL A 749 11.83 8.08 32.00
CA VAL A 749 11.18 6.81 32.33
C VAL A 749 12.17 5.67 32.22
N CYS A 750 12.21 4.89 33.28
CA CYS A 750 13.05 3.72 33.49
C CYS A 750 12.26 2.45 33.16
N PHE A 751 12.76 1.63 32.25
CA PHE A 751 12.12 0.40 31.78
C PHE A 751 12.89 -0.85 32.22
N GLU A 752 12.16 -1.86 32.69
CA GLU A 752 12.71 -3.16 33.09
C GLU A 752 11.82 -4.29 32.58
N LEU A 753 12.42 -5.35 32.02
CA LEU A 753 11.68 -6.58 31.71
C LEU A 753 11.41 -7.38 32.98
N SER A 754 10.22 -7.97 33.06
CA SER A 754 9.85 -8.88 34.14
C SER A 754 10.70 -10.14 34.22
N THR A 755 11.33 -10.52 33.10
CA THR A 755 12.25 -11.65 33.00
C THR A 755 13.16 -11.47 31.80
N ASP A 756 14.37 -12.00 31.87
CA ASP A 756 15.38 -12.09 30.81
C ASP A 756 15.63 -13.54 30.38
N VAL A 757 14.72 -14.46 30.73
CA VAL A 757 14.73 -15.86 30.29
C VAL A 757 14.83 -15.92 28.76
N GLY A 758 15.68 -16.81 28.24
CA GLY A 758 15.99 -16.90 26.82
C GLY A 758 16.85 -15.73 26.29
N GLY A 759 17.37 -14.86 27.17
CA GLY A 759 18.24 -13.75 26.79
C GLY A 759 17.51 -12.54 26.22
N MET A 760 16.24 -12.32 26.54
CA MET A 760 15.46 -11.15 26.09
C MET A 760 16.12 -9.82 26.47
N THR A 761 15.97 -8.81 25.61
CA THR A 761 16.58 -7.49 25.84
C THR A 761 15.63 -6.34 25.48
N LEU A 762 15.93 -5.15 26.01
CA LEU A 762 15.28 -3.89 25.69
C LEU A 762 16.22 -3.00 24.89
N THR A 763 15.62 -2.17 24.03
CA THR A 763 16.32 -1.09 23.33
C THR A 763 15.49 0.20 23.34
N PRO A 764 16.13 1.38 23.39
CA PRO A 764 17.58 1.61 23.28
C PRO A 764 18.36 1.28 24.58
N SER A 765 19.64 0.91 24.44
CA SER A 765 20.54 0.73 25.59
C SER A 765 20.68 2.05 26.36
N PRO A 766 20.65 2.04 27.70
CA PRO A 766 20.62 3.25 28.49
C PRO A 766 21.98 3.97 28.55
N LEU A 767 21.95 5.30 28.60
CA LEU A 767 23.14 6.09 28.92
C LEU A 767 23.48 5.93 30.42
N ALA A 768 24.77 5.81 30.74
CA ALA A 768 25.23 5.61 32.12
C ALA A 768 24.71 6.67 33.11
N ALA A 769 24.60 7.93 32.66
CA ALA A 769 24.10 9.03 33.48
C ALA A 769 22.61 8.93 33.80
N ASP A 770 21.80 8.37 32.89
CA ASP A 770 20.35 8.23 33.07
C ASP A 770 20.01 6.92 33.79
N TYR A 771 20.75 5.84 33.51
CA TYR A 771 20.65 4.58 34.25
C TYR A 771 20.88 4.78 35.76
N ALA A 772 21.85 5.63 36.14
CA ALA A 772 22.12 5.95 37.54
C ALA A 772 20.99 6.69 38.26
N LYS A 773 20.04 7.31 37.52
CA LYS A 773 18.85 7.98 38.09
C LYS A 773 17.70 7.00 38.36
N CYS A 774 17.74 5.80 37.79
CA CYS A 774 16.69 4.80 37.92
C CYS A 774 16.84 4.03 39.24
N SER A 775 16.05 4.42 40.25
CA SER A 775 16.12 3.85 41.60
C SER A 775 15.74 2.36 41.70
N ASN A 776 15.03 1.81 40.70
CA ASN A 776 14.66 0.39 40.63
C ASN A 776 15.71 -0.49 39.92
N MET A 777 16.77 0.10 39.34
CA MET A 777 17.79 -0.64 38.60
C MET A 777 19.04 -0.89 39.48
N PRO A 778 19.72 -2.05 39.34
CA PRO A 778 20.95 -2.36 40.08
C PRO A 778 22.03 -1.31 39.83
N GLN A 779 22.81 -0.95 40.85
CA GLN A 779 23.87 0.05 40.77
C GLN A 779 25.25 -0.61 40.66
N VAL A 780 26.27 0.18 40.27
CA VAL A 780 27.65 -0.33 40.09
C VAL A 780 28.15 -0.97 41.39
N GLY A 781 28.38 -2.28 41.35
CA GLY A 781 28.82 -3.09 42.49
C GLY A 781 27.78 -4.07 43.03
N ASP A 782 26.53 -3.97 42.60
CA ASP A 782 25.50 -4.97 42.86
C ASP A 782 25.73 -6.24 42.02
N PRO A 783 25.43 -7.45 42.55
CA PRO A 783 25.63 -8.71 41.81
C PRO A 783 24.85 -8.78 40.49
N GLU A 784 23.71 -8.12 40.42
CA GLU A 784 22.80 -8.09 39.27
C GLU A 784 23.10 -6.94 38.28
N TYR A 785 24.14 -6.14 38.52
CA TYR A 785 24.56 -5.06 37.62
C TYR A 785 25.08 -5.62 36.29
N PRO A 786 24.55 -5.17 35.12
CA PRO A 786 25.02 -5.66 33.82
C PRO A 786 26.52 -5.44 33.62
N SER A 787 27.22 -6.44 33.08
CA SER A 787 28.67 -6.36 32.81
C SER A 787 29.03 -5.25 31.80
N ASP A 788 28.11 -4.95 30.88
CA ASP A 788 28.21 -3.85 29.93
C ASP A 788 26.81 -3.25 29.66
N ILE A 789 26.56 -2.05 30.20
CA ILE A 789 25.29 -1.32 30.02
C ILE A 789 25.14 -0.69 28.63
N THR A 790 26.20 -0.69 27.80
CA THR A 790 26.15 -0.16 26.42
C THR A 790 25.53 -1.15 25.43
N LEU A 791 25.47 -2.44 25.81
CA LEU A 791 24.82 -3.49 25.04
C LEU A 791 23.36 -3.66 25.48
N PRO A 792 22.46 -4.07 24.57
CA PRO A 792 21.08 -4.40 24.92
C PRO A 792 21.03 -5.43 26.05
N ASN A 793 20.21 -5.15 27.05
CA ASN A 793 20.01 -6.00 28.23
C ASN A 793 18.57 -5.79 28.72
N LYS A 794 18.20 -6.33 29.88
CA LYS A 794 16.80 -6.24 30.37
C LYS A 794 16.35 -4.86 30.85
N TYR A 795 17.22 -3.85 30.80
CA TYR A 795 16.95 -2.47 31.21
C TYR A 795 17.08 -1.48 30.05
N ALA A 796 16.23 -0.47 30.02
CA ALA A 796 16.30 0.65 29.08
C ALA A 796 15.77 1.93 29.72
N VAL A 797 16.07 3.09 29.12
CA VAL A 797 15.55 4.39 29.57
C VAL A 797 15.07 5.21 28.37
N GLY A 798 14.08 6.08 28.59
CA GLY A 798 13.56 6.97 27.56
C GLY A 798 12.94 8.23 28.14
N TYR A 799 12.94 9.31 27.36
CA TYR A 799 12.28 10.57 27.72
C TYR A 799 10.93 10.68 27.02
N THR A 800 9.93 11.23 27.72
CA THR A 800 8.62 11.49 27.13
C THR A 800 8.66 12.64 26.14
N ASN A 801 7.90 12.51 25.05
CA ASN A 801 7.74 13.56 24.04
C ASN A 801 6.75 14.65 24.50
N ALA A 802 6.46 15.64 23.65
CA ALA A 802 5.51 16.73 23.94
C ALA A 802 4.08 16.26 24.27
N ALA A 803 3.69 15.05 23.85
CA ALA A 803 2.41 14.42 24.17
C ALA A 803 2.47 13.55 25.43
N GLY A 804 3.60 13.51 26.13
CA GLY A 804 3.82 12.70 27.33
C GLY A 804 4.14 11.24 27.01
N GLU A 805 4.41 10.87 25.76
CA GLU A 805 4.54 9.47 25.33
C GLU A 805 5.99 9.04 25.24
N VAL A 806 6.27 7.78 25.60
CA VAL A 806 7.59 7.15 25.57
C VAL A 806 7.43 5.67 25.18
N ALA A 807 8.40 5.13 24.45
CA ALA A 807 8.36 3.74 24.00
C ALA A 807 9.72 3.04 24.14
N VAL A 808 9.68 1.72 24.28
CA VAL A 808 10.84 0.83 24.30
C VAL A 808 10.56 -0.35 23.39
N THR A 809 11.61 -0.90 22.76
CA THR A 809 11.50 -2.10 21.93
C THR A 809 12.00 -3.31 22.70
N VAL A 810 11.13 -4.30 22.87
CA VAL A 810 11.43 -5.63 23.42
C VAL A 810 11.94 -6.51 22.30
N HIS A 811 13.07 -7.20 22.53
CA HIS A 811 13.62 -8.22 21.64
C HIS A 811 13.41 -9.59 22.27
N ALA A 812 12.88 -10.53 21.49
CA ALA A 812 12.62 -11.90 21.91
C ALA A 812 13.91 -12.63 22.33
N GLY A 813 13.69 -13.66 23.13
CA GLY A 813 14.68 -14.66 23.49
C GLY A 813 14.37 -16.01 22.84
N ASP A 814 15.10 -17.03 23.26
CA ASP A 814 15.05 -18.38 22.68
C ASP A 814 14.08 -19.31 23.43
N ILE A 815 13.41 -18.81 24.48
CA ILE A 815 12.51 -19.60 25.33
C ILE A 815 11.11 -18.96 25.35
N PRO A 816 10.03 -19.72 25.12
CA PRO A 816 8.66 -19.22 25.26
C PRO A 816 8.37 -18.76 26.69
N THR A 817 7.97 -17.51 26.84
CA THR A 817 7.66 -16.94 28.15
C THR A 817 6.73 -15.73 28.05
N ALA A 818 5.89 -15.55 29.06
CA ALA A 818 5.12 -14.33 29.23
C ALA A 818 6.02 -13.25 29.81
N VAL A 819 6.03 -12.07 29.18
CA VAL A 819 6.91 -10.98 29.59
C VAL A 819 6.13 -9.69 29.73
N LYS A 820 6.48 -8.89 30.73
CA LYS A 820 5.95 -7.55 30.92
C LYS A 820 7.10 -6.56 30.93
N VAL A 821 6.82 -5.36 30.43
CA VAL A 821 7.69 -4.20 30.60
C VAL A 821 7.16 -3.41 31.79
N PHE A 822 8.00 -3.21 32.79
CA PHE A 822 7.75 -2.28 33.89
C PHE A 822 8.28 -0.91 33.50
N ALA A 823 7.46 0.13 33.66
CA ALA A 823 7.82 1.52 33.47
C ALA A 823 7.75 2.26 34.80
N LEU A 824 8.84 2.93 35.19
CA LEU A 824 8.94 3.73 36.40
C LEU A 824 9.40 5.16 36.03
N TRP A 825 8.75 6.17 36.57
CA TRP A 825 9.25 7.55 36.47
C TRP A 825 10.46 7.73 37.40
N SER A 826 11.58 8.26 36.89
CA SER A 826 12.88 8.26 37.60
C SER A 826 12.85 8.98 38.95
N ASP A 827 12.06 10.05 39.05
CA ASP A 827 12.02 10.94 40.23
C ASP A 827 10.99 10.50 41.28
N SER A 828 10.41 9.31 41.09
CA SER A 828 9.56 8.63 42.05
C SER A 828 10.35 8.26 43.32
N THR A 829 10.51 9.20 44.25
CA THR A 829 11.18 8.98 45.53
C THR A 829 10.18 8.55 46.62
N SER A 830 10.53 7.52 47.38
CA SER A 830 9.72 6.96 48.49
C SER A 830 9.64 7.84 49.74
N SER A 831 10.00 9.13 49.63
CA SER A 831 10.03 10.07 50.76
C SER A 831 9.46 11.45 50.38
N GLY A 832 8.15 11.51 50.19
CA GLY A 832 7.44 12.80 50.14
C GLY A 832 6.02 12.75 49.58
N HIS A 833 5.75 11.87 48.61
CA HIS A 833 4.41 11.59 48.11
C HIS A 833 4.16 10.07 48.18
N ASN A 834 2.99 9.67 48.65
CA ASN A 834 2.65 8.28 48.99
C ASN A 834 2.36 7.37 47.77
N ALA A 835 3.01 7.56 46.62
CA ALA A 835 2.88 6.58 45.52
C ALA A 835 4.15 6.53 44.68
N VAL A 836 4.70 5.33 44.53
CA VAL A 836 5.62 5.03 43.44
C VAL A 836 4.83 5.22 42.14
N ILE A 837 5.26 6.11 41.25
CA ILE A 837 4.60 6.36 39.98
C ILE A 837 5.18 5.41 38.94
N SER A 838 4.55 4.24 38.82
CA SER A 838 4.91 3.18 37.88
C SER A 838 3.68 2.58 37.22
N ASN A 839 3.89 1.90 36.09
CA ASN A 839 2.90 1.05 35.46
C ASN A 839 3.58 -0.17 34.82
N THR A 840 2.80 -1.16 34.41
CA THR A 840 3.28 -2.35 33.70
C THR A 840 2.51 -2.51 32.40
N SER A 841 3.15 -3.09 31.39
CA SER A 841 2.48 -3.43 30.15
C SER A 841 1.52 -4.61 30.34
N ASP A 842 0.57 -4.72 29.41
CA ASP A 842 -0.33 -5.87 29.30
C ASP A 842 -0.13 -6.61 27.97
N GLU A 843 -0.44 -7.92 27.99
CA GLU A 843 -0.49 -8.79 26.81
C GLU A 843 0.77 -8.76 25.93
N LEU A 844 1.91 -9.20 26.48
CA LEU A 844 3.11 -9.50 25.70
C LEU A 844 3.65 -10.90 26.01
N ALA A 845 3.85 -11.71 24.98
CA ALA A 845 4.38 -13.07 25.11
C ALA A 845 5.32 -13.42 23.96
N VAL A 846 6.40 -14.13 24.28
CA VAL A 846 7.27 -14.82 23.32
C VAL A 846 6.75 -16.25 23.25
N THR A 847 6.27 -16.73 22.10
CA THR A 847 5.65 -18.06 22.06
C THR A 847 5.96 -18.92 20.85
N THR A 848 6.18 -18.37 19.66
CA THR A 848 6.07 -19.19 18.44
C THR A 848 7.41 -19.39 17.71
N GLY A 849 7.74 -20.64 17.39
CA GLY A 849 8.90 -21.05 16.58
C GLY A 849 8.57 -21.51 15.15
N ILE A 850 9.43 -22.36 14.59
CA ILE A 850 9.18 -23.08 13.32
C ILE A 850 8.56 -24.46 13.62
N ALA A 851 8.13 -25.20 12.59
CA ALA A 851 7.51 -26.51 12.79
C ALA A 851 8.54 -27.51 13.36
N ASP A 852 8.19 -28.19 14.45
CA ASP A 852 8.98 -29.26 15.04
C ASP A 852 8.45 -30.63 14.58
N ASN A 853 9.37 -31.57 14.37
CA ASN A 853 9.04 -32.88 13.82
C ASN A 853 7.98 -33.64 14.62
N ASP A 854 8.13 -33.83 15.93
CA ASP A 854 7.20 -34.60 16.76
C ASP A 854 5.85 -33.90 16.97
N SER A 855 5.84 -32.60 16.70
CA SER A 855 4.70 -31.70 16.78
C SER A 855 4.03 -31.44 15.41
N PHE A 856 4.33 -32.27 14.41
CA PHE A 856 3.74 -32.23 13.07
C PHE A 856 2.83 -33.45 12.81
N SER A 857 1.53 -33.19 12.57
CA SER A 857 0.49 -34.21 12.40
C SER A 857 -0.25 -34.08 11.07
N LEU A 858 -0.55 -35.21 10.44
CA LEU A 858 -1.29 -35.31 9.17
C LEU A 858 -2.50 -36.25 9.31
N SER A 859 -3.69 -35.79 8.91
CA SER A 859 -4.94 -36.55 9.01
C SER A 859 -5.82 -36.39 7.78
N THR A 860 -6.76 -37.32 7.59
CA THR A 860 -7.75 -37.30 6.51
C THR A 860 -9.16 -37.45 7.09
N SER A 861 -10.15 -36.80 6.46
CA SER A 861 -11.55 -36.91 6.90
C SER A 861 -12.10 -38.33 6.70
N ILE A 862 -11.75 -38.96 5.57
CA ILE A 862 -12.10 -40.33 5.20
C ILE A 862 -10.88 -41.00 4.59
N SER A 863 -10.51 -42.19 5.07
CA SER A 863 -9.34 -42.91 4.57
C SER A 863 -9.67 -43.98 3.52
N ASN A 864 -10.93 -44.33 3.33
CA ASN A 864 -11.42 -45.29 2.33
C ASN A 864 -12.61 -44.74 1.52
N PRO A 865 -12.41 -43.65 0.74
CA PRO A 865 -13.45 -43.14 -0.15
C PRO A 865 -13.82 -44.18 -1.23
N GLU A 866 -15.01 -44.07 -1.81
CA GLU A 866 -15.46 -44.89 -2.96
C GLU A 866 -14.78 -44.46 -4.27
N GLY A 867 -13.46 -44.32 -4.20
CA GLY A 867 -12.67 -43.65 -5.20
C GLY A 867 -12.17 -44.56 -6.30
N TRP A 868 -12.30 -45.90 -6.24
CA TRP A 868 -11.71 -46.82 -7.25
C TRP A 868 -12.46 -46.84 -8.59
N ASN A 869 -13.77 -46.62 -8.57
CA ASN A 869 -14.61 -46.66 -9.76
C ASN A 869 -15.13 -45.28 -10.17
N TYR A 870 -14.98 -44.29 -9.28
CA TYR A 870 -15.48 -42.94 -9.45
C TYR A 870 -14.36 -41.92 -9.27
N ASP A 871 -14.38 -40.91 -10.13
CA ASP A 871 -13.54 -39.73 -9.99
C ASP A 871 -14.29 -38.67 -9.17
N ASN A 872 -13.53 -37.73 -8.62
CA ASN A 872 -14.02 -36.60 -7.85
C ASN A 872 -14.66 -36.95 -6.49
N GLU A 873 -14.27 -38.07 -5.87
CA GLU A 873 -14.49 -38.27 -4.43
C GLU A 873 -13.53 -37.38 -3.65
N ILE A 874 -14.05 -36.46 -2.86
CA ILE A 874 -13.26 -35.47 -2.12
C ILE A 874 -12.96 -35.99 -0.71
N VAL A 875 -11.70 -35.87 -0.29
CA VAL A 875 -11.22 -36.11 1.06
C VAL A 875 -10.46 -34.87 1.54
N THR A 876 -10.89 -34.32 2.66
CA THR A 876 -10.16 -33.23 3.32
C THR A 876 -8.93 -33.80 4.01
N VAL A 877 -7.77 -33.21 3.72
CA VAL A 877 -6.48 -33.54 4.30
C VAL A 877 -6.06 -32.38 5.20
N ASN A 878 -5.85 -32.67 6.49
CA ASN A 878 -5.53 -31.64 7.49
C ASN A 878 -4.13 -31.84 8.04
N VAL A 879 -3.40 -30.73 8.19
CA VAL A 879 -2.13 -30.67 8.91
C VAL A 879 -2.26 -29.78 10.14
N LEU A 880 -1.77 -30.28 11.27
CA LEU A 880 -1.57 -29.52 12.50
C LEU A 880 -0.07 -29.47 12.80
N ALA A 881 0.46 -28.28 13.01
CA ALA A 881 1.86 -28.04 13.26
C ALA A 881 2.06 -27.13 14.48
N ALA A 882 2.99 -27.52 15.34
CA ALA A 882 3.48 -26.70 16.45
C ALA A 882 5.02 -26.70 16.46
N ASP A 883 5.60 -25.78 17.23
CA ASP A 883 7.03 -25.74 17.49
C ASP A 883 7.45 -26.75 18.57
N HIS A 884 8.74 -26.78 18.88
CA HIS A 884 9.34 -27.66 19.89
C HIS A 884 8.64 -27.59 21.26
N PHE A 885 8.08 -26.43 21.59
CA PHE A 885 7.40 -26.19 22.86
C PHE A 885 5.89 -26.45 22.77
N ASN A 886 5.43 -27.05 21.67
CA ASN A 886 4.03 -27.30 21.35
C ASN A 886 3.17 -26.03 21.25
N ASN A 887 3.79 -24.87 20.96
CA ASN A 887 3.05 -23.68 20.59
C ASN A 887 2.74 -23.72 19.10
N LEU A 888 1.52 -23.33 18.74
CA LEU A 888 1.06 -23.36 17.35
C LEU A 888 1.98 -22.53 16.46
N VAL A 889 2.41 -23.10 15.33
CA VAL A 889 3.28 -22.38 14.41
C VAL A 889 2.58 -21.11 13.89
N PRO A 890 3.33 -20.02 13.61
CA PRO A 890 2.75 -18.76 13.14
C PRO A 890 1.88 -18.93 11.91
N ALA A 891 0.90 -18.03 11.76
CA ALA A 891 0.13 -17.90 10.53
C ALA A 891 1.06 -17.62 9.33
N GLY A 892 0.76 -18.23 8.19
CA GLY A 892 1.60 -18.17 6.98
C GLY A 892 2.64 -19.29 6.89
N THR A 893 2.76 -20.18 7.87
CA THR A 893 3.62 -21.38 7.76
C THR A 893 3.11 -22.25 6.61
N THR A 894 3.96 -22.47 5.60
CA THR A 894 3.54 -23.14 4.36
C THR A 894 3.80 -24.63 4.43
N ILE A 895 2.74 -25.39 4.16
CA ILE A 895 2.75 -26.84 4.04
C ILE A 895 2.62 -27.20 2.56
N THR A 896 3.44 -28.11 2.09
CA THR A 896 3.36 -28.63 0.72
C THR A 896 3.02 -30.12 0.73
N TYR A 897 2.33 -30.57 -0.31
CA TYR A 897 1.82 -31.93 -0.40
C TYR A 897 2.30 -32.65 -1.66
N ARG A 898 2.45 -33.97 -1.55
CA ARG A 898 2.60 -34.91 -2.66
C ARG A 898 1.67 -36.09 -2.46
N THR A 899 1.28 -36.74 -3.54
CA THR A 899 0.50 -37.98 -3.47
C THR A 899 0.90 -38.96 -4.57
N GLU A 900 0.90 -40.25 -4.24
CA GLU A 900 1.13 -41.36 -5.19
C GLU A 900 0.00 -41.50 -6.22
N GLY A 901 -1.24 -41.19 -5.82
CA GLY A 901 -2.42 -41.39 -6.64
C GLY A 901 -3.56 -40.45 -6.29
N GLY A 902 -4.43 -40.16 -7.27
CA GLY A 902 -5.40 -39.08 -7.18
C GLY A 902 -4.77 -37.69 -7.42
N GLY A 903 -5.55 -36.64 -7.16
CA GLY A 903 -5.09 -35.25 -7.22
C GLY A 903 -5.19 -34.60 -5.85
N ILE A 904 -4.20 -33.80 -5.46
CA ILE A 904 -4.21 -33.04 -4.20
C ILE A 904 -3.80 -31.59 -4.47
N ASP A 905 -4.35 -30.64 -3.71
CA ASP A 905 -3.85 -29.27 -3.78
C ASP A 905 -2.40 -29.21 -3.32
N ALA A 906 -1.58 -28.44 -4.04
CA ALA A 906 -0.13 -28.48 -3.89
C ALA A 906 0.37 -27.97 -2.53
N SER A 907 -0.38 -27.08 -1.89
CA SER A 907 0.03 -26.41 -0.65
C SER A 907 -1.12 -25.75 0.08
N CYS A 908 -0.96 -25.56 1.39
CA CYS A 908 -1.74 -24.62 2.19
C CYS A 908 -0.84 -23.83 3.13
N SER A 909 -1.36 -22.74 3.71
CA SER A 909 -0.67 -21.97 4.74
C SER A 909 -1.49 -21.96 6.03
N THR A 910 -0.82 -22.05 7.18
CA THR A 910 -1.49 -21.97 8.48
C THR A 910 -2.17 -20.61 8.68
N GLY A 911 -3.34 -20.62 9.33
CA GLY A 911 -4.17 -19.44 9.51
C GLY A 911 -4.04 -18.76 10.88
N VAL A 912 -4.95 -17.81 11.10
CA VAL A 912 -5.20 -17.20 12.42
C VAL A 912 -6.54 -17.70 12.97
N LYS A 913 -6.68 -17.70 14.28
CA LYS A 913 -7.96 -17.82 15.00
C LYS A 913 -8.68 -16.46 14.97
N ASP A 914 -9.94 -16.43 15.39
CA ASP A 914 -10.77 -15.22 15.47
C ASP A 914 -10.15 -14.10 16.32
N ASN A 915 -9.30 -14.44 17.29
CA ASN A 915 -8.59 -13.49 18.16
C ASN A 915 -7.26 -12.99 17.57
N GLY A 916 -6.92 -13.34 16.32
CA GLY A 916 -5.68 -12.95 15.64
C GLY A 916 -4.45 -13.78 16.00
N GLU A 917 -4.59 -14.79 16.87
CA GLU A 917 -3.49 -15.71 17.21
C GLU A 917 -3.30 -16.79 16.14
N PRO A 918 -2.11 -17.40 16.02
CA PRO A 918 -1.91 -18.52 15.10
C PRO A 918 -2.81 -19.72 15.42
N ASN A 919 -3.38 -20.35 14.40
CA ASN A 919 -4.16 -21.59 14.56
C ASN A 919 -3.30 -22.86 14.35
N GLY A 920 -2.07 -22.73 13.85
CA GLY A 920 -1.15 -23.84 13.59
C GLY A 920 -1.69 -24.92 12.63
N ALA A 921 -2.73 -24.61 11.86
CA ALA A 921 -3.48 -25.59 11.11
C ALA A 921 -3.73 -25.12 9.67
N CYS A 922 -3.63 -26.04 8.72
CA CYS A 922 -4.14 -25.82 7.36
C CYS A 922 -4.65 -27.11 6.74
N SER A 923 -5.53 -26.95 5.75
CA SER A 923 -6.24 -28.05 5.10
C SER A 923 -6.22 -27.91 3.59
N VAL A 924 -6.19 -29.03 2.89
CA VAL A 924 -6.30 -29.14 1.43
C VAL A 924 -7.28 -30.24 1.05
N GLU A 925 -7.73 -30.25 -0.20
CA GLU A 925 -8.56 -31.33 -0.72
C GLU A 925 -7.74 -32.31 -1.56
N TRP A 926 -7.91 -33.60 -1.25
CA TRP A 926 -7.55 -34.69 -2.14
C TRP A 926 -8.80 -35.15 -2.89
N ARG A 927 -8.66 -35.50 -4.16
CA ARG A 927 -9.75 -36.03 -4.99
C ARG A 927 -9.34 -37.31 -5.71
N SER A 928 -10.27 -38.26 -5.82
CA SER A 928 -10.06 -39.45 -6.65
C SER A 928 -9.99 -39.08 -8.13
N GLN A 929 -8.95 -39.55 -8.82
CA GLN A 929 -8.74 -39.45 -10.26
C GLN A 929 -7.49 -40.28 -10.61
N ASP A 930 -7.12 -40.32 -11.90
CA ASP A 930 -5.84 -40.88 -12.30
C ASP A 930 -4.64 -40.04 -11.80
N PRO A 931 -3.53 -40.70 -11.42
CA PRO A 931 -3.29 -42.14 -11.50
C PRO A 931 -3.92 -42.93 -10.33
N ARG A 932 -4.44 -44.12 -10.64
CA ARG A 932 -4.93 -45.11 -9.67
C ARG A 932 -3.79 -46.10 -9.37
N PRO A 933 -3.26 -46.16 -8.13
CA PRO A 933 -2.09 -46.97 -7.84
C PRO A 933 -2.29 -48.44 -8.22
N PHE A 934 -1.36 -48.94 -9.04
CA PHE A 934 -1.31 -50.32 -9.54
C PHE A 934 -2.58 -50.84 -10.24
N GLU A 935 -3.38 -49.99 -10.89
CA GLU A 935 -4.62 -50.37 -11.58
C GLU A 935 -4.47 -51.52 -12.60
N THR A 936 -3.32 -51.63 -13.25
CA THR A 936 -3.04 -52.69 -14.22
C THR A 936 -2.74 -54.05 -13.60
N ILE A 937 -2.58 -54.14 -12.27
CA ILE A 937 -2.19 -55.37 -11.56
C ILE A 937 -3.44 -56.14 -11.12
N ALA A 938 -3.58 -57.36 -11.64
CA ALA A 938 -4.64 -58.27 -11.19
C ALA A 938 -4.33 -58.83 -9.79
N VAL A 939 -5.27 -58.69 -8.86
CA VAL A 939 -5.13 -59.22 -7.50
C VAL A 939 -5.28 -60.75 -7.47
N VAL A 940 -4.34 -61.41 -6.79
CA VAL A 940 -4.33 -62.85 -6.55
C VAL A 940 -4.09 -63.09 -5.06
N CYS A 941 -5.01 -63.79 -4.40
CA CYS A 941 -4.88 -64.10 -2.99
C CYS A 941 -3.66 -64.98 -2.68
N PRO A 942 -2.97 -64.73 -1.55
CA PRO A 942 -1.79 -65.50 -1.17
C PRO A 942 -2.14 -66.97 -0.86
N ASN A 943 -1.13 -67.84 -0.92
CA ASN A 943 -1.22 -69.27 -0.58
C ASN A 943 -2.33 -70.07 -1.28
N GLY A 944 -2.75 -69.63 -2.47
CA GLY A 944 -3.79 -70.31 -3.27
C GLY A 944 -5.23 -69.89 -2.94
N GLY A 945 -5.43 -68.93 -2.04
CA GLY A 945 -6.76 -68.43 -1.68
C GLY A 945 -7.59 -69.45 -0.90
N TYR A 946 -8.91 -69.38 -1.04
CA TYR A 946 -9.85 -70.27 -0.34
C TYR A 946 -10.25 -71.46 -1.22
N SER A 947 -10.27 -72.65 -0.64
CA SER A 947 -10.74 -73.86 -1.31
C SER A 947 -11.97 -74.44 -0.59
N ASP A 948 -13.00 -74.78 -1.35
CA ASP A 948 -14.18 -75.51 -0.86
C ASP A 948 -14.02 -77.04 -0.95
N GLY A 949 -12.83 -77.52 -1.34
CA GLY A 949 -12.54 -78.93 -1.56
C GLY A 949 -12.80 -79.41 -2.99
N SER A 950 -13.35 -78.57 -3.88
CA SER A 950 -13.59 -78.87 -5.29
C SER A 950 -12.75 -78.00 -6.25
N ALA A 951 -12.49 -76.74 -5.89
CA ALA A 951 -11.58 -75.82 -6.59
C ALA A 951 -11.07 -74.71 -5.65
N SER A 952 -9.86 -74.19 -5.91
CA SER A 952 -9.30 -73.05 -5.16
C SER A 952 -9.69 -71.72 -5.83
N SER A 953 -10.37 -70.86 -5.08
CA SER A 953 -10.69 -69.48 -5.47
C SER A 953 -9.55 -68.55 -5.02
N THR A 954 -8.78 -68.06 -5.99
CA THR A 954 -7.72 -67.07 -5.77
C THR A 954 -8.21 -65.62 -5.86
N VAL A 955 -9.51 -65.40 -6.11
CA VAL A 955 -10.10 -64.06 -6.12
C VAL A 955 -10.49 -63.61 -4.71
N PRO A 956 -10.42 -62.30 -4.41
CA PRO A 956 -10.86 -61.73 -3.15
C PRO A 956 -12.32 -62.07 -2.79
N PRO A 957 -12.68 -62.04 -1.49
CA PRO A 957 -11.84 -61.69 -0.35
C PRO A 957 -10.78 -62.77 -0.03
N CYS A 958 -9.57 -62.32 0.29
CA CYS A 958 -8.45 -63.20 0.64
C CYS A 958 -8.53 -63.63 2.11
N MET A 959 -9.02 -64.86 2.34
CA MET A 959 -9.19 -65.43 3.67
C MET A 959 -8.42 -66.74 3.93
N GLY A 960 -8.05 -67.47 2.87
CA GLY A 960 -7.53 -68.84 3.02
C GLY A 960 -8.52 -69.82 3.66
N ASN A 961 -8.03 -70.96 4.14
CA ASN A 961 -8.84 -71.97 4.83
C ASN A 961 -8.59 -72.05 6.35
N ASP A 962 -7.72 -71.19 6.88
CA ASP A 962 -7.34 -71.16 8.29
C ASP A 962 -7.47 -69.73 8.83
N TYR A 963 -8.29 -69.58 9.87
CA TYR A 963 -8.59 -68.30 10.49
C TYR A 963 -7.41 -67.69 11.24
N ALA A 964 -6.54 -68.50 11.84
CA ALA A 964 -5.35 -67.97 12.52
C ALA A 964 -4.37 -67.37 11.50
N LEU A 965 -4.18 -68.05 10.35
CA LEU A 965 -3.36 -67.55 9.25
C LEU A 965 -4.01 -66.37 8.50
N PHE A 966 -5.33 -66.19 8.61
CA PHE A 966 -5.98 -64.95 8.20
C PHE A 966 -5.65 -63.80 9.15
N VAL A 967 -5.71 -64.04 10.48
CA VAL A 967 -5.46 -63.04 11.53
C VAL A 967 -3.98 -62.66 11.65
N ASP A 968 -3.02 -63.49 11.27
CA ASP A 968 -1.61 -63.10 11.24
C ASP A 968 -1.19 -62.38 9.93
N GLY A 969 -2.04 -62.42 8.90
CA GLY A 969 -1.79 -61.77 7.61
C GLY A 969 -1.33 -62.72 6.50
N THR A 970 -0.91 -63.94 6.85
CA THR A 970 -0.31 -64.91 5.92
C THR A 970 -1.24 -65.24 4.75
N ASN A 971 -2.55 -65.33 4.99
CA ASN A 971 -3.56 -65.62 3.97
C ASN A 971 -4.36 -64.39 3.47
N SER A 972 -4.13 -63.21 4.05
CA SER A 972 -5.06 -62.08 3.93
C SER A 972 -4.45 -60.76 3.48
N ILE A 973 -3.16 -60.54 3.74
CA ILE A 973 -2.43 -59.37 3.25
C ILE A 973 -1.85 -59.72 1.88
N LEU A 974 -2.10 -58.86 0.89
CA LEU A 974 -1.52 -59.03 -0.44
C LEU A 974 0.00 -58.77 -0.40
N PRO A 975 0.82 -59.61 -1.05
CA PRO A 975 2.20 -59.26 -1.34
C PRO A 975 2.24 -58.06 -2.30
N GLU A 976 3.24 -57.18 -2.15
CA GLU A 976 3.40 -56.00 -2.99
C GLU A 976 3.47 -56.34 -4.50
N PRO A 977 2.85 -55.52 -5.38
CA PRO A 977 2.20 -54.23 -5.08
C PRO A 977 0.74 -54.38 -4.61
N ARG A 978 0.25 -53.45 -3.79
CA ARG A 978 -1.16 -53.42 -3.31
C ARG A 978 -2.00 -52.38 -4.07
N PRO A 979 -2.91 -52.78 -4.99
CA PRO A 979 -3.67 -51.84 -5.79
C PRO A 979 -4.68 -51.01 -4.98
N GLY A 980 -4.95 -49.78 -5.43
CA GLY A 980 -5.98 -48.91 -4.84
C GLY A 980 -5.58 -48.23 -3.54
N ARG A 981 -4.28 -48.18 -3.21
CA ARG A 981 -3.75 -47.52 -2.03
C ARG A 981 -2.79 -46.44 -2.46
N ALA A 982 -3.01 -45.22 -2.01
CA ALA A 982 -2.21 -44.05 -2.35
C ALA A 982 -1.67 -43.42 -1.07
N THR A 983 -0.37 -43.16 -1.03
CA THR A 983 0.24 -42.39 0.05
C THR A 983 0.15 -40.89 -0.25
N ILE A 984 -0.22 -40.11 0.76
CA ILE A 984 -0.12 -38.64 0.80
C ILE A 984 1.05 -38.28 1.71
N THR A 985 1.96 -37.46 1.21
CA THR A 985 3.06 -36.86 1.98
C THR A 985 2.79 -35.39 2.18
N ALA A 986 2.79 -34.93 3.43
CA ALA A 986 2.81 -33.50 3.76
C ALA A 986 4.17 -33.14 4.35
N LEU A 987 4.71 -31.98 3.96
CA LEU A 987 6.00 -31.51 4.44
C LEU A 987 6.05 -29.99 4.62
N ALA A 988 6.87 -29.55 5.59
CA ALA A 988 7.14 -28.14 5.88
C ALA A 988 8.62 -27.94 6.23
N ILE A 989 9.12 -26.73 6.05
CA ILE A 989 10.44 -26.35 6.58
C ILE A 989 10.33 -26.27 8.10
N GLY A 990 11.16 -27.03 8.79
CA GLY A 990 11.11 -27.19 10.24
C GLY A 990 12.43 -27.64 10.83
N GLU A 991 12.36 -28.14 12.05
CA GLU A 991 13.48 -28.66 12.82
C GLU A 991 13.21 -30.05 13.39
N GLU A 992 14.28 -30.74 13.73
CA GLU A 992 14.22 -31.99 14.47
C GLU A 992 13.76 -31.77 15.91
N SER A 993 13.28 -32.85 16.53
CA SER A 993 12.83 -32.81 17.91
C SER A 993 13.89 -33.38 18.82
N PHE A 994 14.20 -32.66 19.90
CA PHE A 994 15.08 -33.14 20.95
C PHE A 994 14.37 -33.21 22.31
N VAL A 995 15.03 -33.82 23.29
CA VAL A 995 14.57 -33.83 24.67
C VAL A 995 15.51 -32.95 25.47
N ASP A 996 15.06 -31.74 25.78
CA ASP A 996 15.78 -30.82 26.66
C ASP A 996 15.79 -31.38 28.10
N LEU A 997 16.94 -31.91 28.52
CA LEU A 997 17.09 -32.51 29.83
C LEU A 997 17.42 -31.48 30.92
N ASN A 998 17.83 -30.28 30.53
CA ASN A 998 18.35 -29.27 31.43
C ASN A 998 17.44 -28.03 31.57
N GLY A 999 16.43 -27.90 30.71
CA GLY A 999 15.36 -26.90 30.77
C GLY A 999 15.76 -25.53 30.24
N ASN A 1000 16.82 -25.42 29.44
CA ASN A 1000 17.28 -24.16 28.85
C ASN A 1000 16.63 -23.84 27.50
N GLY A 1001 15.79 -24.73 26.96
CA GLY A 1001 15.14 -24.59 25.66
C GLY A 1001 16.07 -24.72 24.45
N LEU A 1002 17.30 -25.21 24.64
CA LEU A 1002 18.31 -25.39 23.60
C LEU A 1002 18.84 -26.83 23.63
N PHE A 1003 19.19 -27.36 22.47
CA PHE A 1003 19.85 -28.65 22.32
C PHE A 1003 21.31 -28.55 22.77
N ASP A 1004 21.65 -29.35 23.77
CA ASP A 1004 23.00 -29.49 24.30
C ASP A 1004 23.68 -30.80 23.87
N ASP A 1005 25.03 -30.80 23.87
CA ASP A 1005 25.80 -31.99 23.52
C ASP A 1005 25.47 -33.19 24.43
N GLY A 1006 25.04 -34.29 23.81
CA GLY A 1006 24.65 -35.53 24.50
C GLY A 1006 23.16 -35.66 24.83
N GLU A 1007 22.32 -34.68 24.46
CA GLU A 1007 20.87 -34.82 24.51
C GLU A 1007 20.33 -35.73 23.41
N TYR A 1008 19.19 -36.37 23.66
CA TYR A 1008 18.55 -37.24 22.69
C TYR A 1008 17.72 -36.42 21.71
N PHE A 1009 17.82 -36.72 20.42
CA PHE A 1009 16.97 -36.13 19.39
C PHE A 1009 16.55 -37.18 18.35
N LEU A 1010 15.51 -36.85 17.58
CA LEU A 1010 15.02 -37.63 16.46
C LEU A 1010 15.71 -37.16 15.18
N ASP A 1011 16.67 -37.95 14.73
CA ASP A 1011 17.42 -37.72 13.49
C ASP A 1011 16.56 -38.11 12.26
N LEU A 1012 16.32 -37.14 11.38
CA LEU A 1012 15.43 -37.27 10.23
C LEU A 1012 16.20 -37.54 8.94
N SER A 1013 15.67 -38.45 8.13
CA SER A 1013 16.07 -38.55 6.72
C SER A 1013 15.44 -37.44 5.90
N GLU A 1014 15.82 -37.34 4.63
CA GLU A 1014 15.04 -36.58 3.66
C GLU A 1014 13.61 -37.11 3.54
N ALA A 1015 12.67 -36.21 3.24
CA ALA A 1015 11.27 -36.55 3.07
C ALA A 1015 11.07 -37.41 1.80
N PHE A 1016 10.16 -38.38 1.84
CA PHE A 1016 9.83 -39.21 0.67
C PHE A 1016 8.38 -39.72 0.73
N THR A 1017 7.82 -39.98 -0.44
CA THR A 1017 6.49 -40.57 -0.57
C THR A 1017 6.60 -42.10 -0.53
N ASP A 1018 6.11 -42.69 0.56
CA ASP A 1018 6.21 -44.13 0.86
C ASP A 1018 5.10 -44.94 0.17
N HIS A 1019 5.35 -45.39 -1.05
CA HIS A 1019 4.35 -46.06 -1.90
C HIS A 1019 3.98 -47.48 -1.41
N ASN A 1020 4.82 -48.12 -0.58
CA ASN A 1020 4.56 -49.49 -0.10
C ASN A 1020 4.19 -49.57 1.40
N GLU A 1021 4.13 -48.42 2.06
CA GLU A 1021 3.69 -48.26 3.45
C GLU A 1021 4.60 -49.00 4.45
N ASP A 1022 5.92 -49.04 4.21
CA ASP A 1022 6.89 -49.72 5.10
C ASP A 1022 7.90 -48.79 5.79
N GLY A 1023 7.82 -47.49 5.53
CA GLY A 1023 8.64 -46.46 6.15
C GLY A 1023 10.10 -46.46 5.72
N ARG A 1024 10.47 -47.10 4.59
CA ARG A 1024 11.87 -47.20 4.15
C ARG A 1024 12.03 -46.87 2.67
N TYR A 1025 12.74 -45.78 2.39
CA TYR A 1025 13.12 -45.41 1.04
C TYR A 1025 14.09 -46.43 0.40
N ARG A 1026 13.79 -46.90 -0.81
CA ARG A 1026 14.67 -47.80 -1.59
C ARG A 1026 14.82 -47.37 -3.05
N ASN A 1027 15.91 -46.66 -3.35
CA ASN A 1027 16.25 -46.26 -4.72
C ASN A 1027 16.89 -47.40 -5.55
N LYS A 1028 16.09 -48.27 -6.18
CA LYS A 1028 16.58 -49.05 -7.33
C LYS A 1028 15.55 -49.14 -8.46
N PRO A 1029 15.85 -48.59 -9.65
CA PRO A 1029 15.01 -48.77 -10.82
C PRO A 1029 15.06 -50.22 -11.34
N ARG A 1030 13.91 -50.77 -11.76
CA ARG A 1030 13.83 -51.95 -12.64
C ARG A 1030 14.40 -51.60 -14.01
N PHE A 1031 15.72 -51.71 -14.19
CA PHE A 1031 16.29 -51.81 -15.54
C PHE A 1031 16.14 -53.24 -16.08
N VAL A 1032 15.71 -53.34 -17.33
CA VAL A 1032 15.50 -54.60 -18.04
C VAL A 1032 16.83 -55.36 -18.13
N GLY A 1033 16.98 -56.43 -17.34
CA GLY A 1033 18.08 -57.39 -17.47
C GLY A 1033 18.85 -57.75 -16.19
N ASP A 1034 18.57 -57.16 -15.04
CA ASP A 1034 19.29 -57.52 -13.81
C ASP A 1034 18.65 -58.71 -13.10
N ALA A 1035 19.29 -59.87 -13.23
CA ALA A 1035 18.96 -61.09 -12.54
C ALA A 1035 19.97 -61.29 -11.40
N ALA A 1036 19.74 -60.68 -10.23
CA ALA A 1036 20.10 -61.17 -8.89
C ALA A 1036 20.15 -60.05 -7.83
N LEU A 1037 19.00 -59.60 -7.36
CA LEU A 1037 18.81 -59.17 -5.97
C LEU A 1037 17.51 -59.80 -5.47
N GLY A 1038 17.48 -60.28 -4.22
CA GLY A 1038 16.26 -60.80 -3.60
C GLY A 1038 15.12 -59.81 -3.82
N SER A 1039 13.95 -60.30 -4.19
CA SER A 1039 12.84 -59.52 -4.74
C SER A 1039 12.53 -58.25 -3.95
N GLU A 1040 13.03 -57.10 -4.42
CA GLU A 1040 12.59 -55.80 -3.92
C GLU A 1040 11.08 -55.67 -4.16
N PRO A 1041 10.30 -55.23 -3.16
CA PRO A 1041 8.85 -55.09 -3.31
C PRO A 1041 8.51 -54.13 -4.46
N ALA A 1042 7.51 -54.48 -5.28
CA ALA A 1042 7.20 -53.71 -6.49
C ALA A 1042 6.76 -52.26 -6.22
N GLY A 1043 6.29 -51.93 -5.02
CA GLY A 1043 5.95 -50.55 -4.65
C GLY A 1043 7.17 -49.68 -4.32
N SER A 1044 8.28 -50.26 -3.85
CA SER A 1044 9.44 -49.48 -3.41
C SER A 1044 10.26 -48.90 -4.55
N VAL A 1045 10.10 -49.40 -5.77
CA VAL A 1045 10.88 -48.93 -6.93
C VAL A 1045 10.36 -47.62 -7.55
N ASN A 1046 9.19 -47.14 -7.08
CA ASN A 1046 8.55 -45.92 -7.56
C ASN A 1046 8.57 -44.78 -6.52
N GLU A 1047 9.25 -44.97 -5.39
CA GLU A 1047 9.35 -43.95 -4.35
C GLU A 1047 10.22 -42.78 -4.81
N GLU A 1048 9.74 -41.57 -4.57
CA GLU A 1048 10.48 -40.34 -4.84
C GLU A 1048 10.75 -39.61 -3.52
N PHE A 1049 12.01 -39.22 -3.33
CA PHE A 1049 12.41 -38.35 -2.22
C PHE A 1049 12.40 -36.88 -2.64
N ILE A 1050 12.29 -36.00 -1.65
CA ILE A 1050 12.39 -34.56 -1.79
C ILE A 1050 13.81 -34.18 -1.40
N ASP A 1051 14.64 -34.02 -2.43
CA ASP A 1051 16.03 -33.59 -2.33
C ASP A 1051 16.10 -32.12 -1.87
N TYR A 1052 16.34 -31.91 -0.57
CA TYR A 1052 16.36 -30.57 0.01
C TYR A 1052 17.66 -29.84 -0.30
N ASN A 1053 18.79 -30.55 -0.25
CA ASN A 1053 20.13 -29.98 -0.40
C ASN A 1053 20.62 -29.95 -1.86
N ARG A 1054 19.86 -30.54 -2.79
CA ARG A 1054 20.08 -30.61 -4.24
C ARG A 1054 21.29 -31.46 -4.65
N ASP A 1055 21.69 -32.43 -3.84
CA ASP A 1055 22.81 -33.33 -4.13
C ASP A 1055 22.42 -34.55 -4.99
N GLN A 1056 21.12 -34.73 -5.25
CA GLN A 1056 20.50 -35.85 -5.99
C GLN A 1056 20.70 -37.22 -5.33
N VAL A 1057 21.01 -37.25 -4.04
CA VAL A 1057 21.26 -38.47 -3.27
C VAL A 1057 20.41 -38.44 -2.02
N PHE A 1058 19.55 -39.45 -1.85
CA PHE A 1058 18.80 -39.59 -0.61
C PHE A 1058 19.74 -39.67 0.59
N ASN A 1059 19.60 -38.73 1.53
CA ASN A 1059 20.34 -38.75 2.78
C ASN A 1059 19.50 -39.39 3.90
N GLU A 1060 20.11 -40.36 4.59
CA GLU A 1060 19.65 -40.76 5.91
C GLU A 1060 20.03 -39.68 6.94
N GLY A 1061 19.58 -39.85 8.18
CA GLY A 1061 19.99 -38.99 9.29
C GLY A 1061 21.51 -38.92 9.45
N ASP A 1062 22.03 -37.77 9.87
CA ASP A 1062 23.46 -37.45 9.89
C ASP A 1062 24.10 -37.49 11.30
N ASP A 1063 23.36 -38.00 12.29
CA ASP A 1063 23.69 -38.00 13.72
C ASP A 1063 23.93 -36.58 14.28
N LYS A 1064 23.36 -35.52 13.68
CA LYS A 1064 23.39 -34.15 14.21
C LYS A 1064 22.01 -33.52 14.27
N TYR A 1065 21.79 -32.76 15.34
CA TYR A 1065 20.58 -31.96 15.47
C TYR A 1065 20.54 -30.84 14.41
N THR A 1066 19.49 -30.83 13.61
CA THR A 1066 19.21 -29.77 12.62
C THR A 1066 18.03 -28.92 13.07
N GLY A 1067 18.32 -27.69 13.49
CA GLY A 1067 17.31 -26.74 14.00
C GLY A 1067 17.91 -25.44 14.51
N LEU A 1068 17.02 -24.52 14.93
CA LEU A 1068 17.39 -23.17 15.39
C LEU A 1068 17.83 -23.15 16.87
N LEU A 1069 17.47 -24.18 17.63
CA LEU A 1069 17.66 -24.21 19.08
C LEU A 1069 18.99 -24.86 19.48
N CYS A 1070 20.10 -24.61 18.77
CA CYS A 1070 21.39 -25.17 19.18
C CYS A 1070 22.04 -24.34 20.30
N ALA A 1071 22.47 -24.99 21.39
CA ALA A 1071 23.16 -24.32 22.49
C ALA A 1071 24.60 -23.90 22.13
N SER A 1072 25.06 -22.78 22.70
CA SER A 1072 26.47 -22.39 22.59
C SER A 1072 27.37 -23.43 23.26
N GLY A 1073 28.34 -23.96 22.51
CA GLY A 1073 29.20 -25.07 22.90
C GLY A 1073 28.78 -26.45 22.34
N ALA A 1074 27.59 -26.57 21.74
CA ALA A 1074 27.09 -27.79 21.11
C ALA A 1074 27.28 -27.81 19.57
N GLU A 1075 28.03 -26.85 19.01
CA GLU A 1075 28.09 -26.61 17.56
C GLU A 1075 28.66 -27.79 16.76
N ALA A 1076 29.37 -28.72 17.40
CA ALA A 1076 29.89 -29.93 16.75
C ALA A 1076 28.81 -31.01 16.54
N SER A 1077 27.76 -30.98 17.36
CA SER A 1077 26.63 -31.92 17.38
C SER A 1077 25.37 -31.31 16.74
N CYS A 1078 25.47 -30.08 16.23
CA CYS A 1078 24.40 -29.38 15.52
C CYS A 1078 24.79 -29.05 14.08
N THR A 1079 23.77 -28.90 13.24
CA THR A 1079 23.86 -28.20 11.95
C THR A 1079 23.11 -26.86 12.07
N ASP A 1080 23.81 -25.84 12.59
CA ASP A 1080 23.22 -24.55 13.01
C ASP A 1080 22.89 -23.58 11.85
N THR A 1081 21.65 -23.10 11.85
CA THR A 1081 20.99 -22.12 10.98
C THR A 1081 21.40 -20.66 11.23
N GLY A 1082 22.70 -20.38 11.30
CA GLY A 1082 23.15 -19.00 11.54
C GLY A 1082 24.08 -18.41 10.48
N THR A 1083 24.87 -19.26 9.81
CA THR A 1083 26.12 -18.79 9.17
C THR A 1083 26.37 -19.26 7.74
N GLY A 1084 25.35 -19.85 7.08
CA GLY A 1084 25.34 -20.01 5.61
C GLY A 1084 25.54 -21.44 5.09
N ASN A 1085 24.87 -22.44 5.66
CA ASN A 1085 24.80 -23.79 5.08
C ASN A 1085 23.36 -24.11 4.64
N PHE A 1086 23.18 -24.65 3.43
CA PHE A 1086 21.88 -25.13 2.93
C PHE A 1086 21.36 -26.35 3.71
N GLN A 1087 22.21 -27.00 4.51
CA GLN A 1087 21.87 -28.14 5.37
C GLN A 1087 21.27 -27.73 6.72
N ALA A 1088 21.19 -26.45 7.04
CA ALA A 1088 20.74 -26.03 8.36
C ALA A 1088 19.20 -26.12 8.54
N GLN A 1089 18.46 -26.24 7.45
CA GLN A 1089 17.02 -26.48 7.49
C GLN A 1089 16.73 -27.82 6.81
N LEU A 1090 15.62 -28.46 7.21
CA LEU A 1090 15.15 -29.69 6.59
C LEU A 1090 13.62 -29.69 6.47
N ASN A 1091 13.11 -30.73 5.81
CA ASN A 1091 11.68 -30.98 5.70
C ASN A 1091 11.22 -31.86 6.86
N VAL A 1092 10.42 -31.31 7.79
CA VAL A 1092 9.59 -32.16 8.65
C VAL A 1092 8.46 -32.71 7.79
N PHE A 1093 8.15 -34.01 7.90
CA PHE A 1093 7.18 -34.64 7.02
C PHE A 1093 6.38 -35.77 7.67
N ARG A 1094 5.20 -36.04 7.12
CA ARG A 1094 4.33 -37.17 7.49
C ARG A 1094 3.71 -37.80 6.27
N ASN A 1095 3.57 -39.12 6.31
CA ASN A 1095 2.86 -39.92 5.32
C ASN A 1095 1.50 -40.38 5.89
N ASN A 1096 0.47 -40.40 5.07
CA ASN A 1096 -0.86 -40.91 5.41
C ASN A 1096 -1.46 -41.64 4.20
N THR A 1097 -2.07 -42.81 4.41
CA THR A 1097 -2.60 -43.65 3.34
C THR A 1097 -4.08 -43.37 3.08
N ILE A 1098 -4.45 -43.22 1.80
CA ILE A 1098 -5.84 -43.27 1.32
C ILE A 1098 -6.06 -44.55 0.50
N VAL A 1099 -7.19 -45.21 0.75
CA VAL A 1099 -7.63 -46.42 0.06
C VAL A 1099 -8.77 -46.06 -0.90
N MET A 1100 -8.45 -45.97 -2.20
CA MET A 1100 -9.45 -45.90 -3.26
C MET A 1100 -10.24 -47.20 -3.29
N SER A 1101 -11.36 -47.25 -2.59
CA SER A 1101 -12.15 -48.46 -2.40
C SER A 1101 -13.11 -48.70 -3.56
N GLY A 1102 -13.28 -49.95 -3.95
CA GLY A 1102 -14.18 -50.38 -5.02
C GLY A 1102 -15.66 -50.39 -4.64
N SER A 1103 -16.49 -50.08 -5.64
CA SER A 1103 -17.96 -50.04 -5.50
C SER A 1103 -18.63 -51.41 -5.51
N VAL A 1104 -17.95 -52.44 -5.99
CA VAL A 1104 -18.50 -53.79 -6.07
C VAL A 1104 -17.99 -54.60 -4.87
N PRO A 1105 -18.86 -54.97 -3.91
CA PRO A 1105 -18.44 -55.75 -2.76
C PRO A 1105 -18.25 -57.24 -3.14
N TYR A 1106 -17.08 -57.78 -2.80
CA TYR A 1106 -16.75 -59.19 -2.95
C TYR A 1106 -16.97 -59.92 -1.63
N LEU A 1107 -17.87 -60.90 -1.64
CA LEU A 1107 -18.41 -61.52 -0.44
C LEU A 1107 -18.09 -63.02 -0.40
N ARG A 1108 -17.81 -63.54 0.80
CA ARG A 1108 -17.82 -64.99 1.05
C ARG A 1108 -18.41 -65.32 2.41
N LEU A 1109 -19.47 -66.13 2.39
CA LEU A 1109 -20.14 -66.64 3.59
C LEU A 1109 -19.55 -68.00 3.97
N VAL A 1110 -19.05 -68.12 5.21
CA VAL A 1110 -18.32 -69.28 5.69
C VAL A 1110 -18.69 -69.64 7.13
N ASN A 1111 -18.34 -70.86 7.52
CA ASN A 1111 -18.31 -71.30 8.90
C ASN A 1111 -16.87 -71.30 9.42
N ILE A 1112 -16.68 -70.84 10.66
CA ILE A 1112 -15.38 -70.85 11.35
C ILE A 1112 -15.47 -71.78 12.55
N ASN A 1113 -14.70 -72.87 12.52
CA ASN A 1113 -14.55 -73.73 13.67
C ASN A 1113 -13.54 -73.12 14.65
N LYS A 1114 -14.02 -72.49 15.72
CA LYS A 1114 -13.16 -71.82 16.72
C LYS A 1114 -12.18 -72.75 17.45
N ALA A 1115 -12.39 -74.07 17.45
CA ALA A 1115 -11.47 -75.02 18.08
C ALA A 1115 -10.31 -75.42 17.17
N THR A 1116 -10.51 -75.42 15.85
CA THR A 1116 -9.51 -75.86 14.86
C THR A 1116 -9.03 -74.76 13.93
N ASN A 1117 -9.58 -73.54 14.02
CA ASN A 1117 -9.41 -72.42 13.09
C ASN A 1117 -9.81 -72.73 11.63
N ALA A 1118 -10.42 -73.87 11.36
CA ALA A 1118 -10.80 -74.24 10.00
C ALA A 1118 -11.93 -73.33 9.49
N ILE A 1119 -11.71 -72.73 8.31
CA ILE A 1119 -12.71 -72.02 7.53
C ILE A 1119 -13.27 -72.99 6.49
N SER A 1120 -14.58 -73.22 6.53
CA SER A 1120 -15.29 -74.11 5.60
C SER A 1120 -16.48 -73.42 4.96
N GLN A 1121 -16.98 -73.98 3.85
CA GLN A 1121 -18.19 -73.49 3.21
C GLN A 1121 -19.36 -73.54 4.21
N VAL A 1122 -20.24 -72.54 4.14
CA VAL A 1122 -21.43 -72.50 4.98
C VAL A 1122 -22.34 -73.70 4.64
N ALA A 1123 -22.74 -74.45 5.66
CA ALA A 1123 -23.76 -75.49 5.56
C ALA A 1123 -25.14 -74.89 5.90
N PRO A 1124 -26.25 -75.54 5.53
CA PRO A 1124 -27.58 -75.14 6.01
C PRO A 1124 -27.57 -75.03 7.54
N ILE A 1125 -28.06 -73.91 8.06
CA ILE A 1125 -28.17 -73.66 9.49
C ILE A 1125 -29.19 -74.64 10.07
N ASP A 1126 -28.78 -75.44 11.07
CA ASP A 1126 -29.63 -76.46 11.69
C ASP A 1126 -30.02 -76.10 13.13
N LEU A 1127 -31.15 -75.43 13.26
CA LEU A 1127 -31.76 -75.05 14.53
C LEU A 1127 -32.64 -76.17 15.13
N ILE A 1128 -32.73 -77.35 14.49
CA ILE A 1128 -33.38 -78.54 15.09
C ILE A 1128 -32.43 -79.11 16.15
N THR A 1129 -31.17 -79.26 15.77
CA THR A 1129 -30.12 -79.85 16.62
C THR A 1129 -29.40 -78.82 17.48
N ASN A 1130 -29.29 -77.57 17.01
CA ASN A 1130 -28.63 -76.48 17.73
C ASN A 1130 -29.63 -75.41 18.20
N ASN A 1131 -29.28 -74.68 19.28
CA ASN A 1131 -30.09 -73.56 19.76
C ASN A 1131 -29.78 -72.26 19.01
N THR A 1132 -28.53 -72.09 18.57
CA THR A 1132 -28.02 -70.93 17.86
C THR A 1132 -26.84 -71.37 17.01
N GLU A 1133 -26.76 -70.85 15.79
CA GLU A 1133 -25.59 -71.00 14.93
C GLU A 1133 -25.12 -69.63 14.44
N THR A 1134 -23.81 -69.50 14.23
CA THR A 1134 -23.18 -68.27 13.77
C THR A 1134 -22.46 -68.53 12.45
N VAL A 1135 -22.77 -67.71 11.44
CA VAL A 1135 -22.07 -67.66 10.16
C VAL A 1135 -21.20 -66.40 10.08
N TYR A 1136 -20.16 -66.44 9.25
CA TYR A 1136 -19.21 -65.34 9.10
C TYR A 1136 -19.15 -64.88 7.65
N LEU A 1137 -19.29 -63.59 7.43
CA LEU A 1137 -19.15 -62.94 6.14
C LEU A 1137 -17.78 -62.27 6.06
N PHE A 1138 -16.96 -62.72 5.12
CA PHE A 1138 -15.78 -61.97 4.70
C PHE A 1138 -16.17 -61.03 3.56
N ALA A 1139 -15.71 -59.78 3.64
CA ALA A 1139 -16.00 -58.76 2.64
C ALA A 1139 -14.77 -57.92 2.32
N SER A 1140 -14.55 -57.66 1.03
CA SER A 1140 -13.54 -56.73 0.50
C SER A 1140 -14.01 -56.17 -0.83
N ASP A 1141 -13.27 -55.23 -1.40
CA ASP A 1141 -13.41 -54.90 -2.83
C ASP A 1141 -12.61 -55.88 -3.73
N LEU A 1142 -12.56 -55.61 -5.04
CA LEU A 1142 -11.78 -56.38 -6.02
C LEU A 1142 -10.27 -56.34 -5.75
N ASN A 1143 -9.78 -55.27 -5.11
CA ASN A 1143 -8.37 -55.07 -4.78
C ASN A 1143 -8.00 -55.66 -3.41
N ASN A 1144 -8.92 -56.40 -2.78
CA ASN A 1144 -8.79 -56.93 -1.42
C ASN A 1144 -8.65 -55.83 -0.34
N ASN A 1145 -9.06 -54.60 -0.67
CA ASN A 1145 -9.14 -53.49 0.26
C ASN A 1145 -10.44 -53.53 1.06
N THR A 1146 -10.47 -52.71 2.10
CA THR A 1146 -11.71 -52.40 2.83
C THR A 1146 -12.76 -51.84 1.88
N LEU A 1147 -14.04 -52.05 2.20
CA LEU A 1147 -15.14 -51.47 1.42
C LEU A 1147 -15.22 -49.95 1.67
N PRO A 1148 -15.87 -49.18 0.78
CA PRO A 1148 -15.99 -47.75 0.95
C PRO A 1148 -16.64 -47.34 2.28
N TYR A 1149 -16.20 -46.20 2.83
CA TYR A 1149 -16.83 -45.57 3.99
C TYR A 1149 -18.34 -45.42 3.79
N GLY A 1150 -19.14 -45.77 4.80
CA GLY A 1150 -20.61 -45.74 4.73
C GLY A 1150 -21.26 -46.96 4.06
N THR A 1151 -20.47 -47.98 3.69
CA THR A 1151 -21.03 -49.27 3.22
C THR A 1151 -21.88 -49.91 4.32
N THR A 1152 -23.12 -50.28 3.98
CA THR A 1152 -24.06 -50.95 4.89
C THR A 1152 -24.10 -52.45 4.65
N ILE A 1153 -24.15 -53.23 5.74
CA ILE A 1153 -24.25 -54.68 5.72
C ILE A 1153 -25.41 -55.06 6.62
N SER A 1154 -26.47 -55.67 6.09
CA SER A 1154 -27.65 -56.06 6.86
C SER A 1154 -28.00 -57.53 6.65
N ALA A 1155 -28.51 -58.17 7.70
CA ALA A 1155 -29.00 -59.54 7.65
C ALA A 1155 -30.50 -59.58 7.94
N GLU A 1156 -31.21 -60.40 7.19
CA GLU A 1156 -32.62 -60.70 7.37
C GLU A 1156 -32.82 -62.22 7.31
N THR A 1157 -33.73 -62.76 8.10
CA THR A 1157 -34.06 -64.18 8.05
C THR A 1157 -35.57 -64.36 8.03
N ASP A 1158 -36.06 -65.29 7.21
CA ASP A 1158 -37.48 -65.62 7.13
C ASP A 1158 -37.85 -66.92 7.87
N ASN A 1159 -36.85 -67.58 8.47
CA ASN A 1159 -36.98 -68.68 9.42
C ASN A 1159 -35.90 -68.59 10.51
N GLY A 1160 -36.25 -68.90 11.77
CA GLY A 1160 -35.44 -68.60 12.94
C GLY A 1160 -35.45 -67.10 13.32
N GLU A 1161 -34.69 -66.74 14.36
CA GLU A 1161 -34.61 -65.38 14.89
C GLU A 1161 -33.15 -64.89 14.88
N LEU A 1162 -32.89 -63.71 14.32
CA LEU A 1162 -31.57 -63.10 14.36
C LEU A 1162 -31.22 -62.66 15.79
N THR A 1163 -30.02 -62.99 16.25
CA THR A 1163 -29.55 -62.63 17.59
C THR A 1163 -28.18 -61.97 17.54
N GLY A 1164 -27.95 -61.04 18.47
CA GLY A 1164 -26.74 -60.22 18.49
C GLY A 1164 -26.81 -59.08 17.47
N THR A 1165 -25.72 -58.85 16.75
CA THR A 1165 -25.63 -57.78 15.74
C THR A 1165 -26.21 -58.27 14.41
N THR A 1166 -27.16 -57.52 13.86
CA THR A 1166 -27.86 -57.83 12.60
C THR A 1166 -27.51 -56.89 11.45
N SER A 1167 -26.84 -55.78 11.74
CA SER A 1167 -26.33 -54.85 10.74
C SER A 1167 -24.99 -54.23 11.16
N TYR A 1168 -24.18 -53.87 10.17
CA TYR A 1168 -22.90 -53.20 10.32
C TYR A 1168 -22.79 -52.04 9.32
N GLU A 1169 -21.96 -51.06 9.67
CA GLU A 1169 -21.55 -49.98 8.79
C GLU A 1169 -20.01 -49.93 8.73
N VAL A 1170 -19.46 -49.75 7.53
CA VAL A 1170 -18.00 -49.65 7.34
C VAL A 1170 -17.53 -48.23 7.64
N GLY A 1171 -16.76 -48.08 8.72
CA GLY A 1171 -16.15 -46.81 9.11
C GLY A 1171 -14.88 -46.45 8.34
N SER A 1172 -14.30 -45.29 8.66
CA SER A 1172 -13.07 -44.80 8.03
C SER A 1172 -11.87 -45.65 8.45
N ASN A 1173 -11.20 -46.31 7.51
CA ASN A 1173 -10.06 -47.18 7.83
C ASN A 1173 -9.15 -47.45 6.62
N THR A 1174 -7.93 -47.90 6.89
CA THR A 1174 -6.93 -48.31 5.90
C THR A 1174 -6.57 -49.79 6.04
N ALA A 1175 -7.53 -50.66 6.42
CA ALA A 1175 -7.23 -52.07 6.69
C ALA A 1175 -6.68 -52.81 5.45
N MET A 1176 -5.55 -53.51 5.61
CA MET A 1176 -4.89 -54.31 4.57
C MET A 1176 -5.45 -55.74 4.44
N ARG A 1177 -6.55 -56.03 5.15
CA ARG A 1177 -7.17 -57.36 5.20
C ARG A 1177 -8.68 -57.20 5.00
N PRO A 1178 -9.34 -58.18 4.36
CA PRO A 1178 -10.80 -58.22 4.30
C PRO A 1178 -11.44 -58.11 5.69
N ALA A 1179 -12.57 -57.43 5.75
CA ALA A 1179 -13.35 -57.33 6.98
C ALA A 1179 -14.14 -58.63 7.23
N VAL A 1180 -14.37 -58.96 8.50
CA VAL A 1180 -15.12 -60.15 8.92
C VAL A 1180 -16.29 -59.73 9.81
N TYR A 1181 -17.49 -60.13 9.41
CA TYR A 1181 -18.74 -59.87 10.13
C TYR A 1181 -19.38 -61.18 10.54
N SER A 1182 -20.09 -61.22 11.66
CA SER A 1182 -20.71 -62.44 12.18
C SER A 1182 -22.20 -62.25 12.39
N PHE A 1183 -23.00 -63.20 11.91
CA PHE A 1183 -24.46 -63.19 12.07
C PHE A 1183 -24.89 -64.47 12.77
N SER A 1184 -25.66 -64.33 13.84
CA SER A 1184 -26.17 -65.48 14.59
C SER A 1184 -27.67 -65.62 14.42
N VAL A 1185 -28.11 -66.84 14.10
CA VAL A 1185 -29.53 -67.19 14.03
C VAL A 1185 -29.81 -68.16 15.16
N SER A 1186 -30.76 -67.82 16.03
CA SER A 1186 -31.29 -68.70 17.07
C SER A 1186 -32.62 -69.29 16.65
N ARG A 1187 -33.00 -70.37 17.32
CA ARG A 1187 -34.39 -70.83 17.27
C ARG A 1187 -35.30 -69.71 17.78
N GLU A 1188 -36.37 -69.47 17.05
CA GLU A 1188 -37.38 -68.47 17.38
C GLU A 1188 -38.08 -68.76 18.70
N ALA A 1189 -38.44 -67.70 19.42
CA ALA A 1189 -39.19 -67.81 20.68
C ALA A 1189 -40.65 -68.28 20.47
N THR A 1190 -41.23 -67.98 19.31
CA THR A 1190 -42.59 -68.39 18.92
C THR A 1190 -42.56 -69.07 17.56
N PRO A 1191 -43.12 -70.30 17.43
CA PRO A 1191 -43.17 -71.03 16.16
C PRO A 1191 -43.80 -70.24 15.03
N ASN A 1192 -43.10 -70.12 13.90
CA ASN A 1192 -43.51 -69.44 12.69
C ASN A 1192 -44.17 -70.39 11.66
N GLN A 1193 -44.25 -71.69 11.97
CA GLN A 1193 -44.80 -72.77 11.15
C GLN A 1193 -44.01 -73.08 9.87
N LYS A 1194 -42.75 -72.67 9.78
CA LYS A 1194 -41.84 -72.95 8.65
C LYS A 1194 -40.69 -73.83 9.13
N SER A 1195 -40.65 -75.08 8.70
CA SER A 1195 -39.49 -75.95 8.98
C SER A 1195 -38.23 -75.62 8.15
N THR A 1196 -38.36 -74.70 7.18
CA THR A 1196 -37.29 -74.31 6.24
C THR A 1196 -37.47 -72.84 5.82
N GLY A 1197 -36.37 -72.09 5.78
CA GLY A 1197 -36.29 -70.72 5.27
C GLY A 1197 -34.87 -70.34 4.90
N THR A 1198 -34.55 -69.05 4.84
CA THR A 1198 -33.27 -68.49 4.44
C THR A 1198 -32.86 -67.30 5.29
N LEU A 1199 -31.58 -67.27 5.64
CA LEU A 1199 -30.86 -66.06 6.04
C LEU A 1199 -30.31 -65.39 4.77
N VAL A 1200 -30.62 -64.12 4.57
CA VAL A 1200 -30.12 -63.25 3.50
C VAL A 1200 -29.24 -62.18 4.13
N ILE A 1201 -28.01 -62.03 3.67
CA ILE A 1201 -27.12 -60.94 4.09
C ILE A 1201 -26.85 -60.08 2.86
N THR A 1202 -27.18 -58.80 2.94
CA THR A 1202 -27.07 -57.81 1.87
C THR A 1202 -25.99 -56.79 2.21
N VAL A 1203 -25.09 -56.53 1.25
CA VAL A 1203 -24.05 -55.52 1.34
C VAL A 1203 -24.28 -54.47 0.27
N LYS A 1204 -24.37 -53.20 0.65
CA LYS A 1204 -24.57 -52.06 -0.24
C LYS A 1204 -23.52 -50.99 0.03
N THR A 1205 -22.66 -50.72 -0.96
CA THR A 1205 -21.76 -49.57 -0.94
C THR A 1205 -22.53 -48.28 -1.26
N PRO A 1206 -22.00 -47.09 -0.94
CA PRO A 1206 -22.73 -45.83 -1.17
C PRO A 1206 -23.18 -45.61 -2.62
N LYS A 1207 -22.35 -45.94 -3.61
CA LYS A 1207 -22.59 -45.71 -5.05
C LYS A 1207 -22.71 -46.99 -5.87
N GLY A 1208 -22.67 -48.16 -5.24
CA GLY A 1208 -22.77 -49.47 -5.89
C GLY A 1208 -24.13 -50.15 -5.71
N ASP A 1209 -24.39 -51.14 -6.56
CA ASP A 1209 -25.58 -52.00 -6.44
C ASP A 1209 -25.43 -52.95 -5.24
N PRO A 1210 -26.53 -53.27 -4.51
CA PRO A 1210 -26.49 -54.21 -3.40
C PRO A 1210 -26.19 -55.64 -3.87
N VAL A 1211 -25.31 -56.33 -3.15
CA VAL A 1211 -24.96 -57.74 -3.37
C VAL A 1211 -25.39 -58.55 -2.16
N SER A 1212 -26.13 -59.65 -2.38
CA SER A 1212 -26.61 -60.51 -1.31
C SER A 1212 -26.04 -61.92 -1.37
N VAL A 1213 -25.82 -62.53 -0.20
CA VAL A 1213 -25.51 -63.94 -0.02
C VAL A 1213 -26.59 -64.60 0.84
N THR A 1214 -26.91 -65.87 0.56
CA THR A 1214 -27.99 -66.58 1.23
C THR A 1214 -27.57 -67.93 1.77
N VAL A 1215 -28.12 -68.35 2.92
CA VAL A 1215 -27.99 -69.70 3.45
C VAL A 1215 -29.34 -70.20 3.97
N THR A 1216 -29.63 -71.49 3.76
CA THR A 1216 -30.86 -72.13 4.25
C THR A 1216 -30.85 -72.24 5.78
N VAL A 1217 -31.99 -71.98 6.42
CA VAL A 1217 -32.24 -72.15 7.86
C VAL A 1217 -33.31 -73.21 8.06
N ASN A 1218 -32.96 -74.30 8.74
CA ASN A 1218 -33.88 -75.39 9.10
C ASN A 1218 -34.18 -75.33 10.60
N ASP A 1219 -35.44 -75.52 10.97
CA ASP A 1219 -35.85 -75.67 12.36
C ASP A 1219 -37.01 -76.68 12.50
N ALA A 1220 -37.63 -76.76 13.69
CA ALA A 1220 -38.69 -77.72 13.96
C ALA A 1220 -40.10 -77.25 13.56
N GLY A 1221 -40.24 -76.04 13.01
CA GLY A 1221 -41.51 -75.38 12.67
C GLY A 1221 -42.19 -74.63 13.80
#